data_AF-A0A0Q6FKJ5-F1
#
_entry.id   AF-A0A0Q6FKJ5-F1
#
_cell.length_a   1.000
_cell.length_b   1.000
_cell.length_c   1.000
_cell.angle_alpha   90.00
_cell.angle_beta   90.00
_cell.angle_gamma   90.00
#
_symmetry.space_group_name_H-M   'P 1'
#
loop_
_entity.id
_entity.type
_entity.pdbx_description
1 polymer ?
#
loop_
_entity_poly.entity_id
_entity_poly.type
_entity_poly.pdbx_seq_one_letter_code
_entity_poly.pdbx_strand_id
1 'polypeptide(L)'
;MRGHPDWGRPTRVGDTPGWAAFEEPGVVLVPYAAVTAAPVLPTAGVTVDLFTQDRHDAGIVAFGLVTAGFALHHRVPGEVGDLRARLAPSGRGLVALTAPADLHLAEERLTTEEFLPASGRTLTTTLRLGGVEAEILVAALQRDLQALGAVVWIEVPGVAERAPGTLTVDVPRFLVDVRAARPDGVLTRDEVAALVEGGSPAVRLTTTSDATDAAAARALTGAVVDRIVGLLGTFVPPPDPGTAGAWAFPQPGAESTSTFDLARPLLAPRSVRLATDPVIDGTATGTAAVDVRRHDATGLPDGRHRVVVRATVPDSPVGVLDVGVDLLAAPRPPDRPFSVQAGVRLADVWASPTRTAEVELALGPTEPLAYTLRATSLLPTTSGLVPVEGPPRSVVDDSSPVVTPDDLALRFLPVQATASLLDRAEVAVTLTADGADGATYEATARLDAAGSVPHLALPTSAAAPTLVAVAVDHTTRRGTQPLSLPLGGVLLDLFSFPDAPWSDGAGATRPPEPTMTSFDTAGLRLTPRSATAWEFAPLTAGVARTAEGTPQLTVLSAGGQGHLAVTTTLLASDHQLTEARDALASRLGGPDPAPTLAPADVAARSVSLQLRGSDGTWTDLAAGRPSGTFLQECTFSVALDAHQLEAVRRATSGEQDLLRVTYALLGRGGTATSTSGGTTSTTSSSTTTSSTTSSTTSTVTTTRSSSGSPPATSTTAHHDEESTTAATTAAHPETAWTVTSDASSWDAGPPA
;
A
#
# COMPACT_ATOMS: atom_id res chain seq x y z
N MET A 1 -1.00 -16.91 -55.10
CA MET A 1 0.43 -17.30 -55.12
C MET A 1 1.22 -16.54 -56.17
N ARG A 2 0.75 -16.43 -57.42
CA ARG A 2 1.37 -15.53 -58.41
C ARG A 2 1.64 -14.14 -57.83
N GLY A 3 2.81 -13.57 -58.14
CA GLY A 3 3.21 -12.23 -57.71
C GLY A 3 3.62 -12.11 -56.23
N HIS A 4 3.76 -13.24 -55.51
CA HIS A 4 4.33 -13.28 -54.15
C HIS A 4 5.83 -13.60 -54.19
N PRO A 5 6.61 -13.24 -53.15
CA PRO A 5 8.03 -13.58 -53.03
C PRO A 5 8.23 -15.08 -53.09
N ASP A 6 9.17 -15.57 -53.91
CA ASP A 6 9.56 -16.97 -53.93
C ASP A 6 10.74 -17.21 -52.99
N TRP A 7 10.48 -17.80 -51.82
CA TRP A 7 11.49 -17.90 -50.76
C TRP A 7 12.71 -18.74 -51.15
N GLY A 8 12.53 -19.73 -52.02
CA GLY A 8 13.62 -20.54 -52.56
C GLY A 8 14.44 -19.86 -53.66
N ARG A 9 14.12 -18.60 -54.00
CA ARG A 9 14.83 -17.80 -55.03
C ARG A 9 15.20 -16.42 -54.52
N PRO A 10 16.04 -16.33 -53.46
CA PRO A 10 16.58 -15.05 -53.03
C PRO A 10 17.41 -14.42 -54.16
N THR A 11 17.30 -13.11 -54.30
CA THR A 11 18.02 -12.31 -55.30
C THR A 11 18.38 -10.95 -54.71
N ARG A 12 19.08 -10.12 -55.46
CA ARG A 12 19.43 -8.75 -55.07
C ARG A 12 19.14 -7.78 -56.21
N VAL A 13 18.69 -6.58 -55.86
CA VAL A 13 18.55 -5.46 -56.79
C VAL A 13 19.48 -4.36 -56.29
N GLY A 14 20.67 -4.26 -56.90
CA GLY A 14 21.79 -3.54 -56.29
C GLY A 14 22.17 -4.17 -54.94
N ASP A 15 22.17 -3.36 -53.88
CA ASP A 15 22.46 -3.81 -52.51
C ASP A 15 21.20 -4.24 -51.73
N THR A 16 20.01 -4.06 -52.31
CA THR A 16 18.75 -4.40 -51.61
C THR A 16 18.45 -5.90 -51.77
N PRO A 17 18.35 -6.67 -50.68
CA PRO A 17 17.90 -8.06 -50.74
C PRO A 17 16.42 -8.15 -51.14
N GLY A 18 16.08 -9.13 -51.97
CA GLY A 18 14.71 -9.40 -52.36
C GLY A 18 14.54 -10.84 -52.84
N TRP A 19 13.39 -11.13 -53.44
CA TRP A 19 13.06 -12.46 -53.95
C TRP A 19 12.43 -12.37 -55.32
N ALA A 20 12.71 -13.34 -56.18
CA ALA A 20 12.01 -13.42 -57.45
C ALA A 20 10.49 -13.53 -57.19
N ALA A 21 9.68 -12.83 -57.98
CA ALA A 21 8.23 -12.97 -57.91
C ALA A 21 7.81 -14.32 -58.52
N PHE A 22 7.04 -15.11 -57.78
CA PHE A 22 6.57 -16.40 -58.24
C PHE A 22 5.69 -16.25 -59.49
N GLU A 23 6.03 -16.97 -60.56
CA GLU A 23 5.38 -16.94 -61.89
C GLU A 23 5.43 -15.56 -62.60
N GLU A 24 6.35 -14.68 -62.22
CA GLU A 24 6.56 -13.37 -62.86
C GLU A 24 8.06 -13.15 -63.18
N PRO A 25 8.55 -13.69 -64.32
CA PRO A 25 9.95 -13.53 -64.71
C PRO A 25 10.37 -12.06 -64.81
N GLY A 26 11.58 -11.76 -64.34
CA GLY A 26 12.14 -10.40 -64.35
C GLY A 26 11.55 -9.47 -63.29
N VAL A 27 10.66 -9.94 -62.40
CA VAL A 27 10.15 -9.15 -61.28
C VAL A 27 10.80 -9.60 -59.97
N VAL A 28 11.26 -8.64 -59.17
CA VAL A 28 11.83 -8.87 -57.83
C VAL A 28 10.98 -8.15 -56.80
N LEU A 29 10.69 -8.83 -55.70
CA LEU A 29 9.94 -8.31 -54.57
C LEU A 29 10.90 -7.98 -53.43
N VAL A 30 10.91 -6.72 -53.02
CA VAL A 30 11.74 -6.22 -51.91
C VAL A 30 10.85 -5.91 -50.71
N PRO A 31 11.25 -6.27 -49.48
CA PRO A 31 10.48 -5.94 -48.29
C PRO A 31 10.66 -4.46 -47.92
N TYR A 32 9.93 -3.99 -46.92
CA TYR A 32 10.28 -2.75 -46.24
C TYR A 32 11.70 -2.84 -45.68
N ALA A 33 12.45 -1.74 -45.79
CA ALA A 33 13.87 -1.70 -45.46
C ALA A 33 14.15 -0.86 -44.22
N ALA A 34 13.24 0.06 -43.88
CA ALA A 34 13.38 0.92 -42.72
C ALA A 34 12.01 1.30 -42.17
N VAL A 35 11.99 1.64 -40.89
CA VAL A 35 10.91 2.37 -40.23
C VAL A 35 11.52 3.68 -39.73
N THR A 36 10.79 4.78 -39.81
CA THR A 36 11.22 6.07 -39.25
C THR A 36 10.10 6.72 -38.45
N ALA A 37 10.44 7.66 -37.58
CA ALA A 37 9.45 8.51 -36.95
C ALA A 37 8.67 9.30 -38.01
N ALA A 38 7.36 9.32 -37.86
CA ALA A 38 6.45 10.06 -38.73
C ALA A 38 5.44 10.85 -37.90
N PRO A 39 5.01 12.02 -38.36
CA PRO A 39 4.11 12.86 -37.60
C PRO A 39 2.77 12.18 -37.31
N VAL A 40 2.37 12.11 -36.03
CA VAL A 40 1.04 11.68 -35.58
C VAL A 40 0.03 12.83 -35.66
N LEU A 41 0.54 14.03 -35.37
CA LEU A 41 -0.13 15.33 -35.38
C LEU A 41 0.65 16.26 -36.33
N PRO A 42 0.13 17.44 -36.72
CA PRO A 42 0.76 18.30 -37.73
C PRO A 42 2.23 18.69 -37.48
N THR A 43 2.82 18.41 -36.31
CA THR A 43 4.09 19.00 -35.88
C THR A 43 5.19 18.04 -35.40
N ALA A 44 4.92 16.82 -34.91
CA ALA A 44 5.97 15.99 -34.31
C ALA A 44 5.78 14.47 -34.46
N GLY A 45 6.90 13.75 -34.54
CA GLY A 45 6.96 12.28 -34.62
C GLY A 45 6.72 11.59 -33.28
N VAL A 46 7.15 12.20 -32.18
CA VAL A 46 6.82 11.79 -30.81
C VAL A 46 6.22 12.98 -30.06
N THR A 47 5.13 12.74 -29.33
CA THR A 47 4.54 13.71 -28.39
C THR A 47 4.55 13.12 -26.99
N VAL A 48 4.99 13.89 -26.00
CA VAL A 48 4.91 13.53 -24.58
C VAL A 48 4.04 14.57 -23.88
N ASP A 49 2.81 14.18 -23.54
CA ASP A 49 1.87 15.00 -22.78
C ASP A 49 1.98 14.63 -21.29
N LEU A 50 2.53 15.54 -20.49
CA LEU A 50 2.59 15.43 -19.03
C LEU A 50 1.33 16.06 -18.44
N PHE A 51 0.59 15.30 -17.66
CA PHE A 51 -0.60 15.75 -16.94
C PHE A 51 -0.31 15.82 -15.46
N THR A 52 -0.54 17.00 -14.88
CA THR A 52 -0.63 17.19 -13.43
C THR A 52 -2.09 17.46 -13.11
N GLN A 53 -2.69 16.61 -12.29
CA GLN A 53 -4.08 16.74 -11.87
C GLN A 53 -4.16 16.80 -10.36
N ASP A 54 -4.60 17.94 -9.83
CA ASP A 54 -5.01 18.04 -8.42
C ASP A 54 -6.36 17.33 -8.27
N ARG A 55 -6.35 16.16 -7.62
CA ARG A 55 -7.56 15.38 -7.33
C ARG A 55 -8.09 15.64 -5.92
N HIS A 56 -7.69 16.75 -5.30
CA HIS A 56 -8.03 17.14 -3.93
C HIS A 56 -7.68 16.03 -2.94
N ASP A 57 -8.62 15.13 -2.66
CA ASP A 57 -8.48 14.04 -1.68
C ASP A 57 -7.40 13.01 -2.05
N ALA A 58 -7.16 12.77 -3.36
CA ALA A 58 -6.09 11.87 -3.80
C ALA A 58 -4.73 12.60 -3.98
N GLY A 59 -4.67 13.89 -3.67
CA GLY A 59 -3.52 14.74 -3.89
C GLY A 59 -3.24 15.02 -5.36
N ILE A 60 -2.02 15.48 -5.64
CA ILE A 60 -1.56 15.74 -7.00
C ILE A 60 -1.19 14.42 -7.66
N VAL A 61 -1.96 14.02 -8.67
CA VAL A 61 -1.65 12.87 -9.52
C VAL A 61 -0.95 13.37 -10.78
N ALA A 62 0.28 12.90 -11.00
CA ALA A 62 1.02 13.15 -12.22
C ALA A 62 1.11 11.89 -13.08
N PHE A 63 0.90 12.02 -14.38
CA PHE A 63 1.11 10.94 -15.36
C PHE A 63 1.52 11.50 -16.72
N GLY A 64 2.19 10.69 -17.54
CA GLY A 64 2.54 11.04 -18.91
C GLY A 64 1.79 10.19 -19.94
N LEU A 65 1.47 10.77 -21.09
CA LEU A 65 1.05 10.05 -22.29
C LEU A 65 2.10 10.27 -23.37
N VAL A 66 2.72 9.19 -23.83
CA VAL A 66 3.68 9.20 -24.94
C VAL A 66 2.95 8.68 -26.17
N THR A 67 2.90 9.50 -27.21
CA THR A 67 2.32 9.14 -28.50
C THR A 67 3.41 9.17 -29.56
N ALA A 68 3.66 8.07 -30.24
CA ALA A 68 4.70 7.99 -31.28
C ALA A 68 4.12 7.51 -32.61
N GLY A 69 4.53 8.15 -33.69
CA GLY A 69 4.13 7.84 -35.06
C GLY A 69 5.26 7.24 -35.85
N PHE A 70 4.99 6.23 -36.67
CA PHE A 70 6.00 5.59 -37.52
C PHE A 70 5.55 5.42 -38.96
N ALA A 71 6.47 5.64 -39.91
CA ALA A 71 6.28 5.35 -41.32
C ALA A 71 7.21 4.24 -41.78
N LEU A 72 6.68 3.34 -42.60
CA LEU A 72 7.45 2.27 -43.23
C LEU A 72 8.00 2.75 -44.57
N HIS A 73 9.31 2.58 -44.74
CA HIS A 73 10.01 2.95 -45.95
C HIS A 73 10.54 1.73 -46.67
N HIS A 74 10.43 1.76 -47.99
CA HIS A 74 11.05 0.81 -48.87
C HIS A 74 12.06 1.53 -49.74
N ARG A 75 13.18 0.85 -50.01
CA ARG A 75 14.07 1.23 -51.11
C ARG A 75 13.74 0.27 -52.25
N VAL A 76 12.78 0.66 -53.09
CA VAL A 76 12.56 -0.01 -54.37
C VAL A 76 13.44 0.75 -55.37
N PRO A 77 14.59 0.19 -55.78
CA PRO A 77 15.27 0.71 -56.96
C PRO A 77 14.26 0.67 -58.11
N GLY A 78 14.32 1.60 -59.06
CA GLY A 78 13.53 1.48 -60.28
C GLY A 78 13.93 0.25 -61.11
N GLU A 79 13.92 0.37 -62.42
CA GLU A 79 14.50 -0.68 -63.26
C GLU A 79 16.02 -0.71 -63.07
N VAL A 80 16.56 -1.87 -62.65
CA VAL A 80 18.01 -2.10 -62.52
C VAL A 80 18.39 -3.24 -63.46
N GLY A 81 18.94 -2.88 -64.62
CA GLY A 81 19.11 -3.82 -65.73
C GLY A 81 17.74 -4.33 -66.22
N ASP A 82 17.61 -5.63 -66.42
CA ASP A 82 16.36 -6.29 -66.88
C ASP A 82 15.37 -6.61 -65.74
N LEU A 83 15.69 -6.22 -64.50
CA LEU A 83 14.86 -6.52 -63.33
C LEU A 83 13.96 -5.34 -62.95
N ARG A 84 12.67 -5.64 -62.74
CA ARG A 84 11.66 -4.72 -62.21
C ARG A 84 11.44 -5.00 -60.73
N ALA A 85 11.84 -4.09 -59.86
CA ALA A 85 11.61 -4.23 -58.43
C ALA A 85 10.21 -3.70 -58.04
N ARG A 86 9.54 -4.39 -57.11
CA ARG A 86 8.26 -4.00 -56.51
C ARG A 86 8.29 -4.30 -55.01
N LEU A 87 7.50 -3.57 -54.22
CA LEU A 87 7.31 -3.88 -52.81
C LEU A 87 6.67 -5.28 -52.64
N ALA A 88 7.21 -6.08 -51.73
CA ALA A 88 6.61 -7.34 -51.34
C ALA A 88 5.23 -7.12 -50.68
N PRO A 89 4.25 -8.01 -50.89
CA PRO A 89 2.99 -7.96 -50.16
C PRO A 89 3.26 -8.05 -48.65
N SER A 90 2.50 -7.32 -47.85
CA SER A 90 2.59 -7.33 -46.39
C SER A 90 1.31 -7.89 -45.78
N GLY A 91 1.45 -8.85 -44.86
CA GLY A 91 0.40 -9.40 -44.01
C GLY A 91 0.22 -8.57 -42.74
N ARG A 92 0.19 -9.25 -41.59
CA ARG A 92 0.06 -8.61 -40.28
C ARG A 92 1.33 -7.83 -39.89
N GLY A 93 1.15 -6.72 -39.19
CA GLY A 93 2.22 -5.94 -38.59
C GLY A 93 2.08 -5.89 -37.08
N LEU A 94 3.19 -5.93 -36.36
CA LEU A 94 3.27 -5.77 -34.91
C LEU A 94 4.27 -4.66 -34.61
N VAL A 95 3.92 -3.73 -33.72
CA VAL A 95 4.82 -2.65 -33.28
C VAL A 95 4.93 -2.68 -31.75
N ALA A 96 6.15 -2.66 -31.24
CA ALA A 96 6.42 -2.51 -29.82
C ALA A 96 7.35 -1.33 -29.60
N LEU A 97 7.02 -0.51 -28.61
CA LEU A 97 7.98 0.43 -28.04
C LEU A 97 9.00 -0.34 -27.20
N THR A 98 10.23 0.14 -27.22
CA THR A 98 11.34 -0.40 -26.43
C THR A 98 11.98 0.76 -25.68
N ALA A 99 12.48 0.49 -24.49
CA ALA A 99 13.20 1.46 -23.68
C ALA A 99 14.44 0.79 -23.07
N PRO A 100 15.53 1.53 -22.83
CA PRO A 100 16.64 1.02 -22.05
C PRO A 100 16.18 0.56 -20.66
N ALA A 101 16.77 -0.52 -20.15
CA ALA A 101 16.47 -1.05 -18.82
C ALA A 101 16.64 0.00 -17.71
N ASP A 102 17.55 0.95 -17.89
CA ASP A 102 17.86 2.03 -16.95
C ASP A 102 16.69 3.02 -16.74
N LEU A 103 15.70 3.05 -17.64
CA LEU A 103 14.49 3.87 -17.46
C LEU A 103 13.46 3.22 -16.55
N HIS A 104 13.64 1.94 -16.18
CA HIS A 104 12.75 1.19 -15.29
C HIS A 104 11.27 1.27 -15.68
N LEU A 105 10.96 1.38 -16.98
CA LEU A 105 9.59 1.33 -17.47
C LEU A 105 9.04 -0.08 -17.28
N ALA A 106 7.87 -0.21 -16.66
CA ALA A 106 7.22 -1.50 -16.49
C ALA A 106 6.99 -2.16 -17.87
N GLU A 107 7.52 -3.38 -18.07
CA GLU A 107 7.41 -4.11 -19.33
C GLU A 107 5.96 -4.31 -19.78
N GLU A 108 5.04 -4.47 -18.83
CA GLU A 108 3.60 -4.57 -19.05
C GLU A 108 3.01 -3.37 -19.80
N ARG A 109 3.67 -2.20 -19.75
CA ARG A 109 3.22 -0.98 -20.42
C ARG A 109 3.73 -0.88 -21.85
N LEU A 110 4.80 -1.60 -22.20
CA LEU A 110 5.33 -1.69 -23.57
C LEU A 110 4.56 -2.73 -24.39
N THR A 111 3.23 -2.64 -24.37
CA THR A 111 2.36 -3.58 -25.07
C THR A 111 2.61 -3.53 -26.57
N THR A 112 2.69 -4.70 -27.20
CA THR A 112 2.77 -4.77 -28.66
C THR A 112 1.39 -4.50 -29.26
N GLU A 113 1.33 -3.57 -30.21
CA GLU A 113 0.12 -3.23 -30.93
C GLU A 113 0.11 -3.87 -32.33
N GLU A 114 -1.05 -4.37 -32.77
CA GLU A 114 -1.23 -4.86 -34.14
C GLU A 114 -1.53 -3.69 -35.09
N PHE A 115 -0.95 -3.73 -36.29
CA PHE A 115 -1.25 -2.77 -37.34
C PHE A 115 -1.32 -3.43 -38.72
N LEU A 116 -1.90 -2.71 -39.69
CA LEU A 116 -2.00 -3.15 -41.08
C LEU A 116 -1.04 -2.34 -41.98
N PRO A 117 0.14 -2.88 -42.34
CA PRO A 117 1.14 -2.18 -43.15
C PRO A 117 0.60 -1.73 -44.52
N ALA A 118 -0.35 -2.48 -45.09
CA ALA A 118 -0.94 -2.18 -46.40
C ALA A 118 -1.78 -0.89 -46.43
N SER A 119 -2.16 -0.36 -45.26
CA SER A 119 -2.99 0.85 -45.18
C SER A 119 -2.25 2.14 -45.58
N GLY A 120 -0.92 2.12 -45.64
CA GLY A 120 -0.08 3.29 -45.93
C GLY A 120 -0.20 4.40 -44.87
N ARG A 121 -0.83 4.12 -43.72
CA ARG A 121 -1.01 5.07 -42.61
C ARG A 121 0.17 5.00 -41.65
N THR A 122 0.44 6.11 -40.97
CA THR A 122 1.36 6.19 -39.84
C THR A 122 0.92 5.24 -38.73
N LEU A 123 1.84 4.41 -38.23
CA LEU A 123 1.62 3.55 -37.07
C LEU A 123 1.63 4.44 -35.84
N THR A 124 0.53 4.53 -35.11
CA THR A 124 0.47 5.34 -33.89
C THR A 124 0.38 4.42 -32.70
N THR A 125 1.31 4.55 -31.76
CA THR A 125 1.27 3.83 -30.47
C THR A 125 1.15 4.83 -29.34
N THR A 126 0.45 4.45 -28.27
CA THR A 126 0.25 5.29 -27.10
C THR A 126 0.65 4.55 -25.83
N LEU A 127 1.57 5.13 -25.07
CA LEU A 127 2.09 4.59 -23.81
C LEU A 127 1.74 5.52 -22.66
N ARG A 128 1.10 4.99 -21.62
CA ARG A 128 0.84 5.73 -20.38
C ARG A 128 1.95 5.46 -19.37
N LEU A 129 2.55 6.52 -18.84
CA LEU A 129 3.62 6.49 -17.84
C LEU A 129 3.16 7.10 -16.52
N GLY A 130 3.76 6.64 -15.41
CA GLY A 130 3.64 7.34 -14.12
C GLY A 130 4.32 8.71 -14.19
N GLY A 131 3.99 9.64 -13.27
CA GLY A 131 4.54 11.00 -13.28
C GLY A 131 6.08 11.04 -13.23
N VAL A 132 6.69 10.24 -12.35
CA VAL A 132 8.15 10.15 -12.24
C VAL A 132 8.79 9.57 -13.50
N GLU A 133 8.26 8.45 -14.00
CA GLU A 133 8.74 7.81 -15.24
C GLU A 133 8.67 8.77 -16.44
N ALA A 134 7.57 9.53 -16.55
CA ALA A 134 7.36 10.48 -17.62
C ALA A 134 8.35 11.66 -17.56
N GLU A 135 8.66 12.19 -16.37
CA GLU A 135 9.67 13.24 -16.21
C GLU A 135 11.09 12.72 -16.47
N ILE A 136 11.42 11.47 -16.08
CA ILE A 136 12.70 10.84 -16.43
C ILE A 136 12.82 10.70 -17.95
N LEU A 137 11.76 10.23 -18.62
CA LEU A 137 11.73 10.14 -20.08
C LEU A 137 11.94 11.51 -20.72
N VAL A 138 11.21 12.55 -20.28
CA VAL A 138 11.38 13.92 -20.79
C VAL A 138 12.82 14.41 -20.58
N ALA A 139 13.40 14.18 -19.41
CA ALA A 139 14.77 14.58 -19.11
C ALA A 139 15.82 13.81 -19.94
N ALA A 140 15.52 12.58 -20.36
CA ALA A 140 16.37 11.80 -21.25
C ALA A 140 16.24 12.29 -22.71
N LEU A 141 15.01 12.52 -23.18
CA LEU A 141 14.72 13.07 -24.51
C LEU A 141 15.33 14.46 -24.71
N GLN A 142 15.28 15.33 -23.70
CA GLN A 142 15.90 16.66 -23.73
C GLN A 142 17.43 16.64 -23.77
N ARG A 143 18.05 15.50 -23.46
CA ARG A 143 19.52 15.30 -23.49
C ARG A 143 19.97 14.48 -24.70
N ASP A 144 19.08 14.27 -25.68
CA ASP A 144 19.33 13.44 -26.86
C ASP A 144 19.81 12.02 -26.50
N LEU A 145 19.38 11.50 -25.35
CA LEU A 145 19.65 10.11 -24.96
C LEU A 145 18.67 9.20 -25.69
N GLN A 146 19.15 8.03 -26.10
CA GLN A 146 18.31 6.95 -26.60
C GLN A 146 17.39 6.47 -25.48
N ALA A 147 16.22 7.11 -25.37
CA ALA A 147 15.27 6.88 -24.28
C ALA A 147 14.07 6.03 -24.74
N LEU A 148 13.77 6.07 -26.03
CA LEU A 148 12.68 5.32 -26.64
C LEU A 148 13.14 4.79 -27.98
N GLY A 149 12.88 3.51 -28.25
CA GLY A 149 13.03 2.86 -29.54
C GLY A 149 11.71 2.25 -29.97
N ALA A 150 11.58 1.91 -31.24
CA ALA A 150 10.47 1.10 -31.72
C ALA A 150 10.99 -0.06 -32.56
N VAL A 151 10.39 -1.23 -32.34
CA VAL A 151 10.62 -2.41 -33.15
C VAL A 151 9.31 -2.76 -33.84
N VAL A 152 9.40 -2.96 -35.15
CA VAL A 152 8.29 -3.31 -36.02
C VAL A 152 8.57 -4.66 -36.65
N TRP A 153 7.66 -5.60 -36.48
CA TRP A 153 7.68 -6.88 -37.18
C TRP A 153 6.57 -6.92 -38.23
N ILE A 154 6.94 -7.26 -39.45
CA ILE A 154 6.00 -7.34 -40.58
C ILE A 154 6.02 -8.78 -41.08
N GLU A 155 4.85 -9.39 -41.11
CA GLU A 155 4.63 -10.65 -41.79
C GLU A 155 4.63 -10.40 -43.30
N VAL A 156 5.49 -11.08 -44.04
CA VAL A 156 5.53 -11.06 -45.50
C VAL A 156 5.07 -12.44 -45.97
N PRO A 157 3.90 -12.57 -46.62
CA PRO A 157 3.48 -13.83 -47.21
C PRO A 157 4.27 -14.09 -48.50
N GLY A 158 4.89 -15.26 -48.62
CA GLY A 158 5.59 -15.70 -49.83
C GLY A 158 5.37 -17.17 -50.13
N VAL A 159 5.80 -17.61 -51.31
CA VAL A 159 5.76 -19.03 -51.69
C VAL A 159 6.89 -19.75 -50.98
N ALA A 160 6.51 -20.75 -50.17
CA ALA A 160 7.40 -21.62 -49.43
C ALA A 160 8.50 -22.18 -50.32
N GLU A 161 9.69 -22.31 -49.76
CA GLU A 161 10.81 -22.97 -50.44
C GLU A 161 10.41 -24.38 -50.88
N ARG A 162 10.89 -24.85 -52.03
CA ARG A 162 10.43 -26.12 -52.65
C ARG A 162 11.57 -27.12 -52.70
N ALA A 163 11.29 -28.35 -52.31
CA ALA A 163 12.25 -29.45 -52.31
C ALA A 163 11.53 -30.76 -52.73
N PRO A 164 12.24 -31.73 -53.33
CA PRO A 164 11.64 -33.02 -53.64
C PRO A 164 11.41 -33.84 -52.38
N GLY A 165 10.16 -34.18 -52.08
CA GLY A 165 9.82 -35.04 -50.94
C GLY A 165 8.43 -34.81 -50.38
N THR A 166 8.10 -35.57 -49.35
CA THR A 166 6.83 -35.48 -48.61
C THR A 166 7.11 -35.28 -47.12
N LEU A 167 6.45 -34.31 -46.51
CA LEU A 167 6.49 -33.99 -45.10
C LEU A 167 5.22 -34.50 -44.43
N THR A 168 5.35 -35.29 -43.37
CA THR A 168 4.25 -35.70 -42.50
C THR A 168 4.50 -35.17 -41.09
N VAL A 169 3.53 -34.44 -40.53
CA VAL A 169 3.61 -33.86 -39.18
C VAL A 169 2.51 -34.46 -38.31
N ASP A 170 2.91 -35.11 -37.22
CA ASP A 170 2.04 -35.47 -36.10
C ASP A 170 1.83 -34.22 -35.23
N VAL A 171 0.73 -33.50 -35.44
CA VAL A 171 0.51 -32.17 -34.85
C VAL A 171 0.50 -32.23 -33.32
N PRO A 172 -0.24 -33.14 -32.64
CA PRO A 172 -0.20 -33.24 -31.19
C PRO A 172 1.22 -33.45 -30.64
N ARG A 173 1.99 -34.35 -31.25
CA ARG A 173 3.36 -34.62 -30.80
C ARG A 173 4.31 -33.44 -31.06
N PHE A 174 4.15 -32.76 -32.20
CA PHE A 174 4.94 -31.57 -32.52
C PHE A 174 4.71 -30.46 -31.49
N LEU A 175 3.48 -30.28 -31.03
CA LEU A 175 3.15 -29.28 -30.00
C LEU A 175 3.71 -29.66 -28.62
N VAL A 176 3.88 -30.95 -28.32
CA VAL A 176 4.62 -31.41 -27.14
C VAL A 176 6.10 -31.04 -27.27
N ASP A 177 6.70 -31.28 -28.44
CA ASP A 177 8.10 -30.95 -28.71
C ASP A 177 8.33 -29.42 -28.63
N VAL A 178 7.41 -28.61 -29.16
CA VAL A 178 7.40 -27.14 -29.04
C VAL A 178 7.39 -26.70 -27.58
N ARG A 179 6.54 -27.29 -26.73
CA ARG A 179 6.46 -26.93 -25.30
C ARG A 179 7.67 -27.38 -24.50
N ALA A 180 8.27 -28.50 -24.89
CA ALA A 180 9.51 -28.97 -24.30
C ALA A 180 10.67 -28.00 -24.62
N ALA A 181 10.68 -27.41 -25.81
CA ALA A 181 11.64 -26.37 -26.18
C ALA A 181 11.35 -25.01 -25.52
N ARG A 182 10.06 -24.61 -25.47
CA ARG A 182 9.58 -23.32 -24.96
C ARG A 182 8.23 -23.48 -24.25
N PRO A 183 8.15 -23.31 -22.92
CA PRO A 183 6.91 -23.55 -22.17
C PRO A 183 5.70 -22.72 -22.60
N ASP A 184 5.92 -21.51 -23.12
CA ASP A 184 4.88 -20.60 -23.65
C ASP A 184 4.36 -21.03 -25.04
N GLY A 185 5.04 -21.95 -25.72
CA GLY A 185 4.70 -22.41 -27.06
C GLY A 185 4.96 -21.38 -28.17
N VAL A 186 5.82 -20.38 -27.92
CA VAL A 186 6.19 -19.35 -28.88
C VAL A 186 7.62 -19.58 -29.37
N LEU A 187 7.79 -19.84 -30.67
CA LEU A 187 9.10 -20.08 -31.28
C LEU A 187 9.33 -19.12 -32.46
N THR A 188 10.57 -18.66 -32.58
CA THR A 188 11.10 -18.04 -33.81
C THR A 188 11.27 -19.09 -34.90
N ARG A 189 11.42 -18.64 -36.16
CA ARG A 189 11.64 -19.53 -37.30
C ARG A 189 12.91 -20.37 -37.13
N ASP A 190 13.96 -19.80 -36.55
CA ASP A 190 15.24 -20.47 -36.35
C ASP A 190 15.15 -21.50 -35.23
N GLU A 191 14.37 -21.24 -34.17
CA GLU A 191 14.07 -22.25 -33.14
C GLU A 191 13.24 -23.42 -33.72
N VAL A 192 12.28 -23.16 -34.62
CA VAL A 192 11.56 -24.23 -35.34
C VAL A 192 12.51 -25.03 -36.24
N ALA A 193 13.44 -24.37 -36.93
CA ALA A 193 14.45 -25.03 -37.73
C ALA A 193 15.35 -25.95 -36.88
N ALA A 194 15.83 -25.45 -35.73
CA ALA A 194 16.62 -26.22 -34.79
C ALA A 194 15.86 -27.44 -34.25
N LEU A 195 14.55 -27.30 -33.99
CA LEU A 195 13.69 -28.42 -33.55
C LEU A 195 13.56 -29.51 -34.63
N VAL A 196 13.43 -29.12 -35.90
CA VAL A 196 13.36 -30.05 -37.05
C VAL A 196 14.71 -30.72 -37.27
N GLU A 197 15.81 -29.96 -37.26
CA GLU A 197 17.17 -30.48 -37.44
C GLU A 197 17.61 -31.39 -36.28
N GLY A 198 17.12 -31.14 -35.07
CA GLY A 198 17.29 -31.99 -33.90
C GLY A 198 16.56 -33.35 -33.99
N GLY A 199 15.82 -33.61 -35.08
CA GLY A 199 15.19 -34.89 -35.33
C GLY A 199 13.89 -35.11 -34.55
N SER A 200 13.07 -34.06 -34.40
CA SER A 200 11.74 -34.17 -33.77
C SER A 200 10.98 -35.40 -34.33
N PRO A 201 10.59 -36.36 -33.48
CA PRO A 201 9.91 -37.57 -33.92
C PRO A 201 8.49 -37.31 -34.44
N ALA A 202 7.96 -36.11 -34.21
CA ALA A 202 6.69 -35.65 -34.76
C ALA A 202 6.78 -35.29 -36.24
N VAL A 203 7.98 -35.03 -36.76
CA VAL A 203 8.24 -34.62 -38.14
C VAL A 203 8.87 -35.78 -38.90
N ARG A 204 8.15 -36.33 -39.87
CA ARG A 204 8.64 -37.40 -40.75
C ARG A 204 8.82 -36.87 -42.15
N LEU A 205 10.02 -37.06 -42.70
CA LEU A 205 10.39 -36.59 -44.01
C LEU A 205 10.73 -37.77 -44.92
N THR A 206 10.06 -37.85 -46.07
CA THR A 206 10.37 -38.83 -47.12
C THR A 206 10.92 -38.07 -48.32
N THR A 207 12.24 -38.06 -48.51
CA THR A 207 12.88 -37.45 -49.69
C THR A 207 13.17 -38.51 -50.75
N THR A 208 13.20 -38.09 -52.02
CA THR A 208 13.59 -38.95 -53.15
C THR A 208 15.09 -38.89 -53.46
N SER A 209 15.83 -38.02 -52.77
CA SER A 209 17.27 -37.83 -52.94
C SER A 209 17.97 -37.78 -51.59
N ASP A 210 19.12 -38.44 -51.49
CA ASP A 210 20.06 -38.25 -50.39
C ASP A 210 20.66 -36.84 -50.51
N ALA A 211 20.13 -35.88 -49.76
CA ALA A 211 20.62 -34.51 -49.71
C ALA A 211 21.96 -34.48 -48.95
N THR A 212 23.01 -34.95 -49.62
CA THR A 212 24.39 -34.96 -49.08
C THR A 212 25.06 -33.59 -49.18
N ASP A 213 24.51 -32.68 -50.00
CA ASP A 213 24.95 -31.29 -50.11
C ASP A 213 24.29 -30.40 -49.05
N ALA A 214 25.09 -29.60 -48.35
CA ALA A 214 24.65 -28.66 -47.31
C ALA A 214 23.67 -27.59 -47.85
N ALA A 215 23.79 -27.20 -49.13
CA ALA A 215 22.83 -26.27 -49.74
C ALA A 215 21.45 -26.93 -49.93
N ALA A 216 21.43 -28.19 -50.39
CA ALA A 216 20.21 -28.97 -50.53
C ALA A 216 19.56 -29.28 -49.17
N ALA A 217 20.36 -29.59 -48.14
CA ALA A 217 19.88 -29.77 -46.77
C ALA A 217 19.24 -28.49 -46.21
N ARG A 218 19.88 -27.33 -46.40
CA ARG A 218 19.32 -26.03 -45.97
C ARG A 218 18.00 -25.70 -46.69
N ALA A 219 17.92 -25.96 -47.99
CA ALA A 219 16.70 -25.73 -48.76
C ALA A 219 15.56 -26.66 -48.32
N LEU A 220 15.90 -27.91 -47.98
CA LEU A 220 14.96 -28.89 -47.44
C LEU A 220 14.45 -28.46 -46.05
N THR A 221 15.33 -28.07 -45.13
CA THR A 221 14.92 -27.51 -43.81
C THR A 221 14.05 -26.28 -44.02
N GLY A 222 14.45 -25.34 -44.89
CA GLY A 222 13.68 -24.15 -45.20
C GLY A 222 12.27 -24.46 -45.71
N ALA A 223 12.15 -25.44 -46.60
CA ALA A 223 10.87 -25.92 -47.11
C ALA A 223 10.00 -26.53 -46.00
N VAL A 224 10.57 -27.34 -45.11
CA VAL A 224 9.83 -27.94 -43.98
C VAL A 224 9.36 -26.88 -42.99
N VAL A 225 10.25 -25.99 -42.55
CA VAL A 225 9.95 -24.93 -41.59
C VAL A 225 8.86 -23.98 -42.11
N ASP A 226 8.97 -23.53 -43.36
CA ASP A 226 7.99 -22.64 -43.98
C ASP A 226 6.57 -23.27 -43.98
N ARG A 227 6.46 -24.60 -44.13
CA ARG A 227 5.17 -25.32 -44.10
C ARG A 227 4.64 -25.51 -42.69
N ILE A 228 5.50 -25.85 -41.73
CA ILE A 228 5.11 -25.96 -40.32
C ILE A 228 4.60 -24.61 -39.80
N VAL A 229 5.36 -23.54 -40.05
CA VAL A 229 4.99 -22.18 -39.65
C VAL A 229 3.70 -21.73 -40.34
N GLY A 230 3.59 -21.90 -41.67
CA GLY A 230 2.40 -21.49 -42.42
C GLY A 230 1.13 -22.26 -42.10
N LEU A 231 1.25 -23.48 -41.56
CA LEU A 231 0.11 -24.34 -41.20
C LEU A 231 -0.32 -24.18 -39.74
N LEU A 232 0.65 -24.16 -38.83
CA LEU A 232 0.41 -24.31 -37.39
C LEU A 232 0.72 -23.04 -36.60
N GLY A 233 1.52 -22.13 -37.15
CA GLY A 233 1.98 -20.93 -36.46
C GLY A 233 0.98 -19.79 -36.61
N THR A 234 0.72 -19.10 -35.50
CA THR A 234 0.06 -17.78 -35.49
C THR A 234 1.12 -16.73 -35.21
N PHE A 235 1.25 -15.72 -36.07
CA PHE A 235 2.25 -14.67 -35.89
C PHE A 235 2.00 -13.88 -34.60
N VAL A 236 3.03 -13.79 -33.74
CA VAL A 236 2.99 -13.12 -32.43
C VAL A 236 4.28 -12.35 -32.19
N PRO A 237 4.30 -11.42 -31.21
CA PRO A 237 5.53 -10.73 -30.83
C PRO A 237 6.56 -11.74 -30.33
N PRO A 238 7.85 -11.58 -30.69
CA PRO A 238 8.88 -12.44 -30.14
C PRO A 238 9.12 -12.14 -28.64
N PRO A 239 9.58 -13.13 -27.85
CA PRO A 239 9.95 -12.90 -26.45
C PRO A 239 11.08 -11.88 -26.28
N ASP A 240 12.03 -11.84 -27.22
CA ASP A 240 13.11 -10.87 -27.26
C ASP A 240 12.88 -9.89 -28.43
N PRO A 241 12.75 -8.57 -28.16
CA PRO A 241 12.54 -7.58 -29.21
C PRO A 241 13.73 -7.46 -30.19
N GLY A 242 14.91 -8.00 -29.82
CA GLY A 242 16.10 -8.11 -30.68
C GLY A 242 15.98 -9.14 -31.80
N THR A 243 15.02 -10.07 -31.71
CA THR A 243 14.90 -11.21 -32.63
C THR A 243 13.87 -10.98 -33.74
N ALA A 244 13.98 -11.77 -34.82
CA ALA A 244 12.95 -11.83 -35.85
C ALA A 244 11.60 -12.24 -35.23
N GLY A 245 10.49 -11.91 -35.89
CA GLY A 245 9.15 -12.19 -35.35
C GLY A 245 8.94 -13.69 -35.11
N ALA A 246 8.03 -14.02 -34.18
CA ALA A 246 7.80 -15.37 -33.69
C ALA A 246 6.41 -15.90 -34.06
N TRP A 247 6.18 -17.18 -33.81
CA TRP A 247 4.91 -17.84 -34.04
C TRP A 247 4.48 -18.61 -32.78
N ALA A 248 3.26 -18.37 -32.34
CA ALA A 248 2.59 -19.14 -31.31
C ALA A 248 1.97 -20.38 -31.95
N PHE A 249 2.16 -21.53 -31.31
CA PHE A 249 1.60 -22.80 -31.75
C PHE A 249 0.51 -23.23 -30.75
N PRO A 250 -0.76 -22.80 -30.95
CA PRO A 250 -1.84 -23.03 -29.99
C PRO A 250 -2.19 -24.52 -29.84
N GLN A 251 -2.87 -24.87 -28.75
CA GLN A 251 -3.39 -26.24 -28.58
C GLN A 251 -4.32 -26.60 -29.74
N PRO A 252 -4.18 -27.81 -30.32
CA PRO A 252 -5.02 -28.19 -31.43
C PRO A 252 -6.41 -28.57 -30.92
N GLY A 253 -7.44 -28.26 -31.71
CA GLY A 253 -8.72 -28.96 -31.59
C GLY A 253 -8.63 -30.29 -32.36
N ALA A 254 -8.72 -31.41 -31.65
CA ALA A 254 -8.72 -32.80 -32.14
C ALA A 254 -7.50 -33.27 -32.98
N GLU A 255 -7.20 -34.57 -32.87
CA GLU A 255 -6.04 -35.26 -33.45
C GLU A 255 -6.02 -35.17 -34.99
N SER A 256 -4.98 -34.57 -35.55
CA SER A 256 -4.72 -34.64 -36.99
C SER A 256 -3.24 -34.83 -37.28
N THR A 257 -2.92 -35.85 -38.08
CA THR A 257 -1.66 -35.94 -38.81
C THR A 257 -1.85 -35.21 -40.14
N SER A 258 -0.91 -34.33 -40.51
CA SER A 258 -0.96 -33.60 -41.77
C SER A 258 0.17 -34.02 -42.70
N THR A 259 -0.11 -34.25 -43.98
CA THR A 259 0.88 -34.66 -44.99
C THR A 259 0.93 -33.67 -46.15
N PHE A 260 2.13 -33.27 -46.55
CA PHE A 260 2.40 -32.24 -47.55
C PHE A 260 3.44 -32.67 -48.56
N ASP A 261 3.18 -32.37 -49.83
CA ASP A 261 4.16 -32.45 -50.90
C ASP A 261 5.05 -31.19 -50.86
N LEU A 262 6.36 -31.37 -50.65
CA LEU A 262 7.33 -30.29 -50.55
C LEU A 262 7.63 -29.62 -51.91
N ALA A 263 7.26 -30.25 -53.03
CA ALA A 263 7.41 -29.66 -54.35
C ALA A 263 6.25 -28.70 -54.69
N ARG A 264 5.09 -28.86 -54.04
CA ARG A 264 3.93 -27.99 -54.28
C ARG A 264 4.15 -26.61 -53.69
N PRO A 265 3.77 -25.54 -54.43
CA PRO A 265 3.80 -24.19 -53.89
C PRO A 265 2.72 -24.04 -52.80
N LEU A 266 3.12 -23.44 -51.68
CA LEU A 266 2.27 -23.09 -50.53
C LEU A 266 2.60 -21.66 -50.12
N LEU A 267 1.63 -20.87 -49.68
CA LEU A 267 1.95 -19.61 -49.01
C LEU A 267 2.47 -19.87 -47.60
N ALA A 268 3.64 -19.35 -47.30
CA ALA A 268 4.28 -19.39 -45.99
C ALA A 268 4.72 -17.98 -45.59
N PRO A 269 4.37 -17.53 -44.39
CA PRO A 269 4.81 -16.23 -43.91
C PRO A 269 6.27 -16.28 -43.45
N ARG A 270 7.00 -15.19 -43.67
CA ARG A 270 8.27 -14.89 -43.00
C ARG A 270 8.19 -13.52 -42.37
N SER A 271 8.93 -13.28 -41.29
CA SER A 271 8.92 -12.00 -40.59
C SER A 271 10.08 -11.11 -41.06
N VAL A 272 9.81 -9.82 -41.18
CA VAL A 272 10.82 -8.76 -41.37
C VAL A 272 10.82 -7.91 -40.11
N ARG A 273 11.98 -7.78 -39.47
CA ARG A 273 12.17 -6.92 -38.31
C ARG A 273 12.79 -5.61 -38.75
N LEU A 274 12.17 -4.51 -38.35
CA LEU A 274 12.65 -3.14 -38.53
C LEU A 274 12.77 -2.51 -37.15
N ALA A 275 13.79 -1.68 -36.95
CA ALA A 275 13.96 -0.94 -35.71
C ALA A 275 14.29 0.52 -36.04
N THR A 276 13.85 1.43 -35.19
CA THR A 276 14.14 2.87 -35.28
C THR A 276 14.30 3.45 -33.89
N ASP A 277 15.15 4.46 -33.79
CA ASP A 277 15.14 5.38 -32.67
C ASP A 277 14.33 6.61 -33.11
N PRO A 278 13.07 6.77 -32.67
CA PRO A 278 12.23 7.87 -33.13
C PRO A 278 12.80 9.26 -32.79
N VAL A 279 13.68 9.36 -31.80
CA VAL A 279 14.30 10.62 -31.39
C VAL A 279 15.43 10.96 -32.35
N ILE A 280 16.37 10.05 -32.52
CA ILE A 280 17.55 10.26 -33.37
C ILE A 280 17.13 10.36 -34.85
N ASP A 281 16.30 9.43 -35.33
CA ASP A 281 15.90 9.38 -36.74
C ASP A 281 14.98 10.55 -37.13
N GLY A 282 14.19 11.07 -36.19
CA GLY A 282 13.36 12.26 -36.38
C GLY A 282 14.20 13.52 -36.65
N THR A 283 15.31 13.71 -35.93
CA THR A 283 16.19 14.87 -36.13
C THR A 283 16.87 14.86 -37.50
N ALA A 284 17.28 13.69 -37.99
CA ALA A 284 17.91 13.53 -39.29
C ALA A 284 16.98 13.86 -40.47
N THR A 285 15.65 13.72 -40.27
CA THR A 285 14.63 14.02 -41.28
C THR A 285 14.06 15.44 -41.19
N GLY A 286 14.54 16.25 -40.24
CA GLY A 286 14.10 17.65 -40.06
C GLY A 286 12.69 17.79 -39.48
N THR A 287 12.11 16.72 -38.92
CA THR A 287 10.89 16.80 -38.11
C THR A 287 11.27 17.18 -36.68
N ALA A 288 10.45 17.97 -35.99
CA ALA A 288 10.62 18.14 -34.54
C ALA A 288 10.44 16.76 -33.91
N ALA A 289 11.54 16.14 -33.49
CA ALA A 289 11.57 14.73 -33.12
C ALA A 289 10.67 14.45 -31.92
N VAL A 290 10.58 15.41 -30.99
CA VAL A 290 9.82 15.32 -29.75
C VAL A 290 9.11 16.63 -29.46
N ASP A 291 7.80 16.56 -29.21
CA ASP A 291 7.00 17.66 -28.67
C ASP A 291 6.60 17.32 -27.23
N VAL A 292 7.08 18.09 -26.26
CA VAL A 292 6.75 17.91 -24.84
C VAL A 292 5.75 18.97 -24.42
N ARG A 293 4.58 18.53 -23.96
CA ARG A 293 3.49 19.40 -23.51
C ARG A 293 3.20 19.14 -22.05
N ARG A 294 2.95 20.20 -21.29
CA ARG A 294 2.55 20.12 -19.88
C ARG A 294 1.13 20.64 -19.75
N HIS A 295 0.29 19.86 -19.09
CA HIS A 295 -1.12 20.14 -18.88
C HIS A 295 -1.39 20.12 -17.39
N ASP A 296 -1.82 21.27 -16.85
CA ASP A 296 -2.38 21.35 -15.51
C ASP A 296 -3.89 21.17 -15.63
N ALA A 297 -4.36 19.96 -15.36
CA ALA A 297 -5.77 19.64 -15.38
C ALA A 297 -6.38 19.92 -14.01
N THR A 298 -7.39 20.78 -13.94
CA THR A 298 -8.22 20.87 -12.72
C THR A 298 -8.88 19.51 -12.50
N GLY A 299 -8.83 18.99 -11.27
CA GLY A 299 -9.64 17.84 -10.88
C GLY A 299 -11.09 18.11 -11.24
N LEU A 300 -11.67 17.26 -12.09
CA LEU A 300 -13.12 17.26 -12.24
C LEU A 300 -13.65 16.59 -10.99
N PRO A 301 -14.43 17.29 -10.16
CA PRO A 301 -14.97 16.66 -8.97
C PRO A 301 -16.01 15.65 -9.45
N ASP A 302 -15.64 14.38 -9.41
CA ASP A 302 -16.48 13.26 -9.83
C ASP A 302 -17.35 12.72 -8.68
N GLY A 303 -17.28 13.38 -7.53
CA GLY A 303 -17.97 13.01 -6.29
C GLY A 303 -17.34 11.81 -5.59
N ARG A 304 -16.20 11.29 -6.04
CA ARG A 304 -15.54 10.16 -5.39
C ARG A 304 -14.57 10.67 -4.34
N HIS A 305 -14.86 10.33 -3.09
CA HIS A 305 -14.00 10.65 -1.95
C HIS A 305 -13.26 9.40 -1.51
N ARG A 306 -11.93 9.48 -1.41
CA ARG A 306 -11.12 8.43 -0.79
C ARG A 306 -11.11 8.66 0.71
N VAL A 307 -11.67 7.71 1.46
CA VAL A 307 -11.67 7.74 2.93
C VAL A 307 -10.65 6.71 3.43
N VAL A 308 -9.67 7.18 4.18
CA VAL A 308 -8.60 6.37 4.80
C VAL A 308 -8.96 6.11 6.25
N VAL A 309 -9.62 5.00 6.51
CA VAL A 309 -10.01 4.59 7.85
C VAL A 309 -8.77 4.11 8.61
N ARG A 310 -8.52 4.69 9.78
CA ARG A 310 -7.44 4.29 10.69
C ARG A 310 -8.03 3.58 11.90
N ALA A 311 -7.30 2.68 12.53
CA ALA A 311 -7.76 2.02 13.76
C ALA A 311 -6.75 2.15 14.90
N THR A 312 -7.23 2.54 16.08
CA THR A 312 -6.43 2.56 17.33
C THR A 312 -6.62 1.27 18.14
N VAL A 313 -6.89 0.16 17.47
CA VAL A 313 -6.99 -1.17 18.08
C VAL A 313 -5.57 -1.68 18.39
N PRO A 314 -5.34 -2.39 19.50
CA PRO A 314 -4.03 -2.96 19.83
C PRO A 314 -3.51 -3.94 18.77
N ASP A 315 -2.19 -4.18 18.73
CA ASP A 315 -1.54 -5.10 17.77
C ASP A 315 -2.03 -6.54 17.85
N SER A 316 -2.35 -7.01 19.06
CA SER A 316 -2.74 -8.39 19.32
C SER A 316 -4.12 -8.45 20.01
N PRO A 317 -5.21 -8.14 19.30
CA PRO A 317 -6.57 -8.16 19.85
C PRO A 317 -7.07 -9.62 19.95
N VAL A 318 -6.71 -10.30 21.04
CA VAL A 318 -7.09 -11.70 21.26
C VAL A 318 -8.60 -11.79 21.44
N GLY A 319 -9.23 -12.67 20.65
CA GLY A 319 -10.68 -12.86 20.62
C GLY A 319 -11.39 -12.06 19.53
N VAL A 320 -10.70 -11.23 18.75
CA VAL A 320 -11.27 -10.58 17.56
C VAL A 320 -10.78 -11.32 16.31
N LEU A 321 -11.70 -11.81 15.50
CA LEU A 321 -11.36 -12.51 14.24
C LEU A 321 -11.33 -11.57 13.05
N ASP A 322 -12.17 -10.54 13.08
CA ASP A 322 -12.31 -9.57 12.01
C ASP A 322 -12.92 -8.27 12.53
N VAL A 323 -12.63 -7.18 11.84
CA VAL A 323 -13.26 -5.88 12.07
C VAL A 323 -13.68 -5.32 10.71
N GLY A 324 -14.94 -4.94 10.59
CA GLY A 324 -15.47 -4.22 9.43
C GLY A 324 -15.82 -2.78 9.80
N VAL A 325 -15.74 -1.89 8.82
CA VAL A 325 -16.20 -0.50 8.95
C VAL A 325 -17.09 -0.19 7.77
N ASP A 326 -18.33 0.21 8.06
CA ASP A 326 -19.32 0.67 7.09
C ASP A 326 -19.45 2.19 7.16
N LEU A 327 -19.37 2.85 6.00
CA LEU A 327 -19.62 4.26 5.80
C LEU A 327 -20.96 4.43 5.09
N LEU A 328 -21.90 5.12 5.71
CA LEU A 328 -23.25 5.36 5.18
C LEU A 328 -23.51 6.85 4.97
N ALA A 329 -23.60 7.29 3.72
CA ALA A 329 -24.00 8.64 3.37
C ALA A 329 -25.52 8.69 3.13
N ALA A 330 -26.25 9.43 3.98
CA ALA A 330 -27.72 9.56 3.88
C ALA A 330 -28.15 10.24 2.56
N PRO A 331 -29.34 9.96 1.99
CA PRO A 331 -29.78 10.59 0.75
C PRO A 331 -29.78 12.13 0.82
N ARG A 332 -29.38 12.79 -0.28
CA ARG A 332 -29.37 14.25 -0.45
C ARG A 332 -29.91 14.69 -1.82
N PRO A 333 -31.24 14.68 -2.03
CA PRO A 333 -31.84 15.16 -3.28
C PRO A 333 -31.60 16.66 -3.52
N PRO A 334 -31.44 17.15 -4.77
CA PRO A 334 -31.51 16.37 -6.01
C PRO A 334 -30.21 15.63 -6.38
N ASP A 335 -29.08 16.01 -5.78
CA ASP A 335 -27.74 15.56 -6.18
C ASP A 335 -27.56 14.05 -6.03
N ARG A 336 -28.15 13.48 -4.96
CA ARG A 336 -28.08 12.05 -4.66
C ARG A 336 -29.37 11.55 -3.99
N PRO A 337 -30.33 10.99 -4.75
CA PRO A 337 -31.64 10.60 -4.20
C PRO A 337 -31.63 9.33 -3.33
N PHE A 338 -30.55 8.54 -3.37
CA PHE A 338 -30.41 7.29 -2.62
C PHE A 338 -29.22 7.35 -1.66
N SER A 339 -29.28 6.56 -0.58
CA SER A 339 -28.12 6.41 0.31
C SER A 339 -26.99 5.69 -0.43
N VAL A 340 -25.75 6.03 -0.08
CA VAL A 340 -24.57 5.30 -0.55
C VAL A 340 -23.92 4.65 0.66
N GLN A 341 -23.58 3.38 0.52
CA GLN A 341 -22.86 2.61 1.53
C GLN A 341 -21.57 2.10 0.91
N ALA A 342 -20.47 2.23 1.64
CA ALA A 342 -19.19 1.63 1.29
C ALA A 342 -18.60 1.01 2.56
N GLY A 343 -17.96 -0.16 2.44
CA GLY A 343 -17.44 -0.89 3.59
C GLY A 343 -16.03 -1.40 3.33
N VAL A 344 -15.24 -1.53 4.40
CA VAL A 344 -13.89 -2.08 4.33
C VAL A 344 -13.60 -2.98 5.54
N ARG A 345 -12.84 -4.05 5.31
CA ARG A 345 -12.35 -4.94 6.38
C ARG A 345 -10.99 -4.46 6.85
N LEU A 346 -10.80 -4.46 8.17
CA LEU A 346 -9.55 -4.13 8.83
C LEU A 346 -8.72 -5.37 9.18
N ALA A 347 -9.13 -6.58 8.81
CA ALA A 347 -8.33 -7.79 9.08
C ALA A 347 -6.91 -7.69 8.46
N ASP A 348 -6.80 -7.23 7.21
CA ASP A 348 -5.51 -7.06 6.54
C ASP A 348 -4.70 -5.89 7.15
N VAL A 349 -5.39 -5.00 7.85
CA VAL A 349 -4.82 -3.81 8.50
C VAL A 349 -3.99 -4.18 9.72
N TRP A 350 -4.29 -5.30 10.38
CA TRP A 350 -3.50 -5.77 11.52
C TRP A 350 -2.12 -6.26 11.11
N ALA A 351 -1.96 -6.70 9.86
CA ALA A 351 -0.66 -7.01 9.29
C ALA A 351 0.08 -5.76 8.77
N SER A 352 -0.61 -4.63 8.62
CA SER A 352 -0.04 -3.39 8.10
C SER A 352 0.49 -2.50 9.22
N PRO A 353 1.74 -2.02 9.14
CA PRO A 353 2.31 -1.13 10.16
C PRO A 353 1.59 0.23 10.26
N THR A 354 0.92 0.67 9.19
CA THR A 354 0.19 1.95 9.18
C THR A 354 -1.21 1.86 9.79
N ARG A 355 -1.72 0.64 10.00
CA ARG A 355 -3.08 0.34 10.45
C ARG A 355 -4.17 1.17 9.74
N THR A 356 -4.04 1.30 8.42
CA THR A 356 -4.98 2.03 7.55
C THR A 356 -5.66 1.10 6.55
N ALA A 357 -6.95 1.31 6.33
CA ALA A 357 -7.69 0.78 5.20
C ALA A 357 -8.30 1.92 4.38
N GLU A 358 -8.48 1.68 3.09
CA GLU A 358 -9.01 2.69 2.18
C GLU A 358 -10.32 2.22 1.57
N VAL A 359 -11.26 3.15 1.48
CA VAL A 359 -12.56 2.93 0.86
C VAL A 359 -12.95 4.14 0.04
N GLU A 360 -13.54 3.91 -1.12
CA GLU A 360 -14.07 4.97 -1.98
C GLU A 360 -15.56 5.18 -1.68
N LEU A 361 -15.94 6.41 -1.37
CA LEU A 361 -17.33 6.82 -1.16
C LEU A 361 -17.76 7.73 -2.31
N ALA A 362 -18.73 7.28 -3.10
CA ALA A 362 -19.25 8.03 -4.25
C ALA A 362 -20.45 8.92 -3.84
N LEU A 363 -20.21 10.22 -3.72
CA LEU A 363 -21.18 11.27 -3.44
C LEU A 363 -21.53 12.07 -4.71
N GLY A 364 -22.36 13.11 -4.58
CA GLY A 364 -22.57 14.07 -5.67
C GLY A 364 -21.29 14.86 -6.00
N PRO A 365 -21.07 15.32 -7.25
CA PRO A 365 -19.89 16.10 -7.66
C PRO A 365 -19.56 17.33 -6.79
N THR A 366 -20.56 17.94 -6.17
CA THR A 366 -20.40 19.12 -5.31
C THR A 366 -20.82 18.85 -3.86
N GLU A 367 -21.06 17.59 -3.52
CA GLU A 367 -21.49 17.20 -2.18
C GLU A 367 -20.27 17.16 -1.24
N PRO A 368 -20.29 17.88 -0.10
CA PRO A 368 -19.23 17.75 0.91
C PRO A 368 -19.24 16.34 1.51
N LEU A 369 -18.06 15.90 1.95
CA LEU A 369 -17.89 14.58 2.55
C LEU A 369 -18.64 14.50 3.89
N ALA A 370 -19.78 13.82 3.92
CA ALA A 370 -20.56 13.60 5.14
C ALA A 370 -21.15 12.19 5.16
N TYR A 371 -20.88 11.44 6.23
CA TYR A 371 -21.31 10.05 6.37
C TYR A 371 -21.45 9.64 7.83
N THR A 372 -22.13 8.53 8.06
CA THR A 372 -22.17 7.83 9.35
C THR A 372 -21.22 6.64 9.27
N LEU A 373 -20.25 6.59 10.18
CA LEU A 373 -19.36 5.46 10.38
C LEU A 373 -20.01 4.48 11.38
N ARG A 374 -20.06 3.20 11.05
CA ARG A 374 -20.39 2.11 11.98
C ARG A 374 -19.32 1.04 11.86
N ALA A 375 -18.67 0.69 12.97
CA ALA A 375 -17.72 -0.41 12.99
C ALA A 375 -18.35 -1.67 13.62
N THR A 376 -17.91 -2.82 13.14
CA THR A 376 -18.42 -4.13 13.54
C THR A 376 -17.23 -5.04 13.81
N SER A 377 -17.26 -5.80 14.89
CA SER A 377 -16.25 -6.82 15.20
C SER A 377 -16.86 -8.21 15.19
N LEU A 378 -16.11 -9.21 14.73
CA LEU A 378 -16.52 -10.63 14.79
C LEU A 378 -15.77 -11.33 15.91
N LEU A 379 -16.51 -11.83 16.90
CA LEU A 379 -15.96 -12.53 18.06
C LEU A 379 -16.38 -14.01 18.04
N PRO A 380 -15.51 -14.94 18.46
CA PRO A 380 -15.88 -16.32 18.70
C PRO A 380 -16.64 -16.46 20.02
N THR A 381 -17.69 -17.25 20.01
CA THR A 381 -18.48 -17.64 21.18
C THR A 381 -18.72 -19.14 21.19
N THR A 382 -19.25 -19.67 22.29
CA THR A 382 -19.64 -21.08 22.40
C THR A 382 -20.73 -21.48 21.40
N SER A 383 -21.49 -20.52 20.83
CA SER A 383 -22.54 -20.76 19.84
C SER A 383 -22.13 -20.46 18.39
N GLY A 384 -20.89 -20.05 18.14
CA GLY A 384 -20.38 -19.71 16.81
C GLY A 384 -19.76 -18.31 16.75
N LEU A 385 -19.76 -17.68 15.59
CA LEU A 385 -19.26 -16.32 15.43
C LEU A 385 -20.41 -15.33 15.63
N VAL A 386 -20.20 -14.34 16.49
CA VAL A 386 -21.21 -13.31 16.79
C VAL A 386 -20.67 -11.93 16.39
N PRO A 387 -21.41 -11.16 15.57
CA PRO A 387 -21.07 -9.78 15.29
C PRO A 387 -21.42 -8.89 16.49
N VAL A 388 -20.47 -8.05 16.89
CA VAL A 388 -20.67 -6.97 17.85
C VAL A 388 -20.61 -5.65 17.09
N GLU A 389 -21.76 -5.00 16.96
CA GLU A 389 -21.90 -3.70 16.30
C GLU A 389 -21.64 -2.57 17.29
N GLY A 390 -20.75 -1.66 16.92
CA GLY A 390 -20.56 -0.43 17.66
C GLY A 390 -21.60 0.66 17.35
N PRO A 391 -21.64 1.72 18.18
CA PRO A 391 -22.58 2.82 17.98
C PRO A 391 -22.28 3.57 16.68
N PRO A 392 -23.30 4.03 15.93
CA PRO A 392 -23.08 4.85 14.75
C PRO A 392 -22.50 6.22 15.14
N ARG A 393 -21.47 6.67 14.43
CA ARG A 393 -20.82 7.98 14.62
C ARG A 393 -20.90 8.82 13.35
N SER A 394 -21.46 10.02 13.43
CA SER A 394 -21.48 10.97 12.31
C SER A 394 -20.10 11.59 12.10
N VAL A 395 -19.67 11.66 10.84
CA VAL A 395 -18.39 12.21 10.40
C VAL A 395 -18.65 13.21 9.28
N VAL A 396 -18.04 14.40 9.36
CA VAL A 396 -18.20 15.50 8.41
C VAL A 396 -16.83 16.08 8.09
N ASP A 397 -16.55 16.26 6.79
CA ASP A 397 -15.32 16.81 6.22
C ASP A 397 -14.03 16.16 6.73
N ASP A 398 -14.10 14.88 7.12
CA ASP A 398 -12.95 14.08 7.57
C ASP A 398 -12.81 12.83 6.68
N SER A 399 -11.76 12.85 5.85
CA SER A 399 -11.36 11.76 4.97
C SER A 399 -10.46 10.75 5.65
N SER A 400 -10.13 10.93 6.93
CA SER A 400 -9.22 10.06 7.69
C SER A 400 -9.75 9.67 9.08
N PRO A 401 -10.98 9.15 9.20
CA PRO A 401 -11.57 8.86 10.49
C PRO A 401 -10.78 7.79 11.24
N VAL A 402 -10.60 8.01 12.55
CA VAL A 402 -9.96 7.04 13.45
C VAL A 402 -11.02 6.22 14.17
N VAL A 403 -11.02 4.90 13.96
CA VAL A 403 -11.85 3.90 14.64
C VAL A 403 -11.21 3.52 15.97
N THR A 404 -11.95 3.76 17.04
CA THR A 404 -11.54 3.51 18.42
C THR A 404 -12.17 2.22 18.96
N PRO A 405 -11.70 1.67 20.10
CA PRO A 405 -12.37 0.55 20.77
C PRO A 405 -13.86 0.80 21.07
N ASP A 406 -14.23 2.03 21.41
CA ASP A 406 -15.62 2.42 21.66
C ASP A 406 -16.48 2.34 20.38
N ASP A 407 -15.91 2.72 19.22
CA ASP A 407 -16.58 2.57 17.92
C ASP A 407 -16.81 1.09 17.55
N LEU A 408 -16.11 0.15 18.19
CA LEU A 408 -16.28 -1.30 18.04
C LEU A 408 -17.18 -1.92 19.12
N ALA A 409 -17.63 -1.12 20.10
CA ALA A 409 -18.25 -1.61 21.33
C ALA A 409 -17.41 -2.68 22.06
N LEU A 410 -16.08 -2.52 22.04
CA LEU A 410 -15.14 -3.41 22.69
C LEU A 410 -14.31 -2.67 23.76
N ARG A 411 -13.94 -3.41 24.80
CA ARG A 411 -12.88 -3.07 25.75
C ARG A 411 -11.73 -4.03 25.52
N PHE A 412 -10.51 -3.52 25.51
CA PHE A 412 -9.31 -4.34 25.41
C PHE A 412 -8.60 -4.41 26.76
N LEU A 413 -8.45 -5.62 27.29
CA LEU A 413 -7.79 -5.87 28.58
C LEU A 413 -6.34 -6.30 28.32
N PRO A 414 -5.35 -5.42 28.53
CA PRO A 414 -3.95 -5.75 28.31
C PRO A 414 -3.48 -6.69 29.42
N VAL A 415 -2.83 -7.78 29.03
CA VAL A 415 -2.27 -8.75 29.96
C VAL A 415 -0.80 -8.95 29.64
N GLN A 416 0.04 -8.70 30.62
CA GLN A 416 1.49 -8.83 30.51
C GLN A 416 2.01 -9.84 31.52
N ALA A 417 3.18 -10.39 31.24
CA ALA A 417 3.97 -11.13 32.19
C ALA A 417 5.42 -10.67 32.14
N THR A 418 6.08 -10.63 33.29
CA THR A 418 7.52 -10.37 33.36
C THR A 418 8.32 -11.50 32.70
N ALA A 419 9.47 -11.18 32.10
CA ALA A 419 10.35 -12.18 31.49
C ALA A 419 10.71 -13.30 32.47
N SER A 420 11.02 -12.98 33.73
CA SER A 420 11.35 -13.98 34.76
C SER A 420 10.23 -14.99 35.02
N LEU A 421 8.97 -14.58 34.91
CA LEU A 421 7.83 -15.49 35.01
C LEU A 421 7.76 -16.40 33.77
N LEU A 422 7.93 -15.83 32.58
CA LEU A 422 7.82 -16.55 31.30
C LEU A 422 8.98 -17.54 31.06
N ASP A 423 10.17 -17.21 31.56
CA ASP A 423 11.34 -18.10 31.62
C ASP A 423 11.07 -19.31 32.53
N ARG A 424 10.21 -19.14 33.53
CA ARG A 424 9.89 -20.19 34.52
C ARG A 424 8.67 -21.01 34.15
N ALA A 425 7.64 -20.40 33.59
CA ALA A 425 6.35 -21.02 33.34
C ALA A 425 5.68 -20.55 32.04
N GLU A 426 4.90 -21.43 31.43
CA GLU A 426 3.94 -21.08 30.39
C GLU A 426 2.70 -20.48 31.07
N VAL A 427 2.28 -19.28 30.67
CA VAL A 427 1.13 -18.59 31.27
C VAL A 427 0.01 -18.46 30.26
N ALA A 428 -1.17 -18.97 30.60
CA ALA A 428 -2.39 -18.82 29.84
C ALA A 428 -3.37 -17.94 30.63
N VAL A 429 -3.99 -16.98 29.94
CA VAL A 429 -5.01 -16.10 30.52
C VAL A 429 -6.28 -16.21 29.69
N THR A 430 -7.36 -16.60 30.35
CA THR A 430 -8.68 -16.81 29.76
C THR A 430 -9.65 -15.76 30.29
N LEU A 431 -10.26 -15.04 29.37
CA LEU A 431 -11.39 -14.14 29.60
C LEU A 431 -12.67 -14.86 29.20
N THR A 432 -13.65 -14.95 30.10
CA THR A 432 -15.00 -15.38 29.79
C THR A 432 -16.01 -14.30 30.16
N ALA A 433 -17.11 -14.18 29.40
CA ALA A 433 -18.21 -13.31 29.76
C ALA A 433 -19.52 -13.78 29.11
N ASP A 434 -20.64 -13.47 29.75
CA ASP A 434 -21.96 -13.79 29.21
C ASP A 434 -22.38 -12.72 28.21
N GLY A 435 -22.74 -13.15 27.00
CA GLY A 435 -23.28 -12.27 25.97
C GLY A 435 -24.76 -11.98 26.13
N ALA A 436 -25.22 -10.89 25.51
CA ALA A 436 -26.61 -10.47 25.54
C ALA A 436 -27.57 -11.56 25.00
N ASP A 437 -27.10 -12.37 24.05
CA ASP A 437 -27.88 -13.45 23.43
C ASP A 437 -27.80 -14.78 24.20
N GLY A 438 -27.19 -14.79 25.39
CA GLY A 438 -26.97 -15.99 26.21
C GLY A 438 -25.79 -16.87 25.76
N ALA A 439 -25.08 -16.49 24.70
CA ALA A 439 -23.82 -17.12 24.30
C ALA A 439 -22.68 -16.69 25.23
N THR A 440 -21.71 -17.56 25.48
CA THR A 440 -20.53 -17.22 26.28
C THR A 440 -19.38 -16.80 25.36
N TYR A 441 -18.85 -15.61 25.57
CA TYR A 441 -17.61 -15.15 24.96
C TYR A 441 -16.44 -15.82 25.67
N GLU A 442 -15.48 -16.32 24.91
CA GLU A 442 -14.25 -16.88 25.44
C GLU A 442 -13.06 -16.41 24.59
N ALA A 443 -12.10 -15.77 25.23
CA ALA A 443 -10.84 -15.37 24.62
C ALA A 443 -9.70 -15.89 25.49
N THR A 444 -8.76 -16.63 24.90
CA THR A 444 -7.60 -17.17 25.62
C THR A 444 -6.32 -16.70 24.95
N ALA A 445 -5.48 -16.04 25.74
CA ALA A 445 -4.13 -15.62 25.34
C ALA A 445 -3.09 -16.51 26.02
N ARG A 446 -2.04 -16.87 25.29
CA ARG A 446 -0.80 -17.37 25.89
C ARG A 446 0.20 -16.24 25.90
N LEU A 447 0.80 -15.99 27.05
CA LEU A 447 1.79 -14.94 27.20
C LEU A 447 3.15 -15.47 26.73
N ASP A 448 3.87 -14.69 25.93
CA ASP A 448 5.18 -15.06 25.39
C ASP A 448 6.25 -14.04 25.76
N ALA A 449 7.51 -14.50 25.72
CA ALA A 449 8.67 -13.64 25.99
C ALA A 449 9.04 -12.74 24.79
N ALA A 450 8.32 -12.85 23.67
CA ALA A 450 8.59 -12.08 22.46
C ALA A 450 8.15 -10.61 22.59
N GLY A 451 7.58 -10.22 23.74
CA GLY A 451 7.23 -8.83 24.06
C GLY A 451 5.91 -8.38 23.47
N SER A 452 5.17 -9.27 22.80
CA SER A 452 3.81 -8.95 22.36
C SER A 452 2.89 -8.90 23.58
N VAL A 453 2.19 -7.77 23.77
CA VAL A 453 1.23 -7.61 24.86
C VAL A 453 -0.14 -8.02 24.34
N PRO A 454 -0.65 -9.23 24.65
CA PRO A 454 -1.98 -9.61 24.21
C PRO A 454 -3.03 -8.73 24.89
N HIS A 455 -4.02 -8.33 24.09
CA HIS A 455 -5.15 -7.55 24.52
C HIS A 455 -6.42 -8.38 24.35
N LEU A 456 -6.96 -8.91 25.44
CA LEU A 456 -8.18 -9.71 25.42
C LEU A 456 -9.40 -8.80 25.16
N ALA A 457 -10.14 -9.08 24.09
CA ALA A 457 -11.31 -8.30 23.71
C ALA A 457 -12.55 -8.70 24.51
N LEU A 458 -13.23 -7.71 25.08
CA LEU A 458 -14.45 -7.85 25.86
C LEU A 458 -15.54 -6.93 25.31
N PRO A 459 -16.71 -7.43 24.86
CA PRO A 459 -17.83 -6.58 24.49
C PRO A 459 -18.26 -5.68 25.64
N THR A 460 -18.56 -4.41 25.36
CA THR A 460 -19.05 -3.46 26.38
C THR A 460 -20.40 -3.86 26.96
N SER A 461 -21.18 -4.65 26.21
CA SER A 461 -22.48 -5.20 26.61
C SER A 461 -22.39 -6.53 27.39
N ALA A 462 -21.20 -7.11 27.52
CA ALA A 462 -21.05 -8.40 28.17
C ALA A 462 -21.31 -8.32 29.69
N ALA A 463 -22.01 -9.31 30.22
CA ALA A 463 -22.33 -9.45 31.62
C ALA A 463 -21.38 -10.45 32.32
N ALA A 464 -21.21 -10.26 33.63
CA ALA A 464 -20.41 -11.14 34.49
C ALA A 464 -19.01 -11.55 33.94
N PRO A 465 -18.21 -10.63 33.40
CA PRO A 465 -16.88 -10.97 32.88
C PRO A 465 -15.97 -11.53 33.99
N THR A 466 -15.25 -12.60 33.68
CA THR A 466 -14.23 -13.18 34.56
C THR A 466 -12.92 -13.32 33.79
N LEU A 467 -11.82 -12.91 34.43
CA LEU A 467 -10.47 -13.03 33.90
C LEU A 467 -9.68 -13.96 34.81
N VAL A 468 -9.12 -15.02 34.23
CA VAL A 468 -8.46 -16.10 34.99
C VAL A 468 -7.11 -16.43 34.36
N ALA A 469 -6.06 -16.49 35.18
CA ALA A 469 -4.73 -16.91 34.75
C ALA A 469 -4.36 -18.27 35.34
N VAL A 470 -3.67 -19.09 34.54
CA VAL A 470 -3.06 -20.34 34.96
C VAL A 470 -1.62 -20.34 34.45
N ALA A 471 -0.68 -20.69 35.33
CA ALA A 471 0.72 -20.85 34.96
C ALA A 471 1.15 -22.31 35.11
N VAL A 472 1.95 -22.81 34.17
CA VAL A 472 2.48 -24.18 34.15
C VAL A 472 3.99 -24.13 34.14
N ASP A 473 4.60 -24.62 35.21
CA ASP A 473 6.06 -24.60 35.39
C ASP A 473 6.77 -25.45 34.32
N HIS A 474 7.79 -24.89 33.65
CA HIS A 474 8.51 -25.58 32.56
C HIS A 474 9.29 -26.80 33.04
N THR A 475 9.75 -26.79 34.30
CA THR A 475 10.63 -27.84 34.86
C THR A 475 9.83 -29.00 35.42
N THR A 476 8.83 -28.71 36.25
CA THR A 476 8.03 -29.70 36.99
C THR A 476 6.76 -30.10 36.25
N ARG A 477 6.35 -29.30 35.24
CA ARG A 477 5.08 -29.45 34.50
C ARG A 477 3.84 -29.43 35.40
N ARG A 478 3.95 -28.87 36.60
CA ARG A 478 2.81 -28.66 37.50
C ARG A 478 2.20 -27.29 37.23
N GLY A 479 0.87 -27.26 37.14
CA GLY A 479 0.09 -26.03 36.99
C GLY A 479 -0.26 -25.42 38.35
N THR A 480 -0.44 -24.10 38.38
CA THR A 480 -1.08 -23.38 39.49
C THR A 480 -2.58 -23.62 39.49
N GLN A 481 -3.24 -23.36 40.60
CA GLN A 481 -4.68 -23.16 40.63
C GLN A 481 -5.05 -21.94 39.77
N PRO A 482 -6.27 -21.89 39.22
CA PRO A 482 -6.74 -20.73 38.47
C PRO A 482 -6.79 -19.48 39.37
N LEU A 483 -6.08 -18.44 38.97
CA LEU A 483 -6.00 -17.15 39.66
C LEU A 483 -7.00 -16.17 39.05
N SER A 484 -7.94 -15.67 39.84
CA SER A 484 -8.86 -14.62 39.39
C SER A 484 -8.16 -13.26 39.37
N LEU A 485 -8.26 -12.57 38.24
CA LEU A 485 -7.61 -11.30 37.98
C LEU A 485 -8.62 -10.14 37.93
N PRO A 486 -8.20 -8.91 38.23
CA PRO A 486 -9.06 -7.74 38.04
C PRO A 486 -9.30 -7.47 36.54
N LEU A 487 -10.48 -6.90 36.23
CA LEU A 487 -10.88 -6.53 34.86
C LEU A 487 -10.28 -5.18 34.43
N GLY A 488 -8.96 -5.14 34.35
CA GLY A 488 -8.15 -3.99 33.94
C GLY A 488 -6.81 -4.44 33.35
N GLY A 489 -5.84 -3.53 33.27
CA GLY A 489 -4.49 -3.90 32.88
C GLY A 489 -3.81 -4.74 33.97
N VAL A 490 -3.27 -5.90 33.59
CA VAL A 490 -2.64 -6.84 34.52
C VAL A 490 -1.20 -7.09 34.10
N LEU A 491 -0.28 -6.99 35.06
CA LEU A 491 1.11 -7.45 34.92
C LEU A 491 1.33 -8.63 35.89
N LEU A 492 1.65 -9.80 35.33
CA LEU A 492 1.92 -11.03 36.07
C LEU A 492 3.43 -11.22 36.28
N ASP A 493 3.80 -11.68 37.46
CA ASP A 493 5.18 -11.99 37.83
C ASP A 493 5.28 -13.30 38.62
N LEU A 494 6.49 -13.68 39.04
CA LEU A 494 6.74 -14.91 39.81
C LEU A 494 5.95 -14.98 41.13
N PHE A 495 5.49 -13.85 41.67
CA PHE A 495 4.78 -13.75 42.94
C PHE A 495 3.26 -13.65 42.77
N SER A 496 2.78 -13.50 41.54
CA SER A 496 1.36 -13.40 41.24
C SER A 496 0.59 -14.69 41.57
N PHE A 497 1.29 -15.83 41.63
CA PHE A 497 0.71 -17.16 41.88
C PHE A 497 1.11 -17.69 43.27
N PRO A 498 0.25 -17.55 44.29
CA PRO A 498 0.61 -17.86 45.68
C PRO A 498 0.86 -19.35 45.93
N ASP A 499 0.26 -20.21 45.13
CA ASP A 499 0.36 -21.67 45.20
C ASP A 499 1.37 -22.26 44.21
N ALA A 500 2.20 -21.41 43.60
CA ALA A 500 3.11 -21.85 42.57
C ALA A 500 4.15 -22.87 43.09
N PRO A 501 4.50 -23.89 42.29
CA PRO A 501 5.50 -24.89 42.69
C PRO A 501 6.92 -24.31 42.85
N TRP A 502 7.16 -23.07 42.43
CA TRP A 502 8.43 -22.35 42.62
C TRP A 502 8.44 -21.42 43.84
N SER A 503 7.36 -21.34 44.61
CA SER A 503 7.26 -20.45 45.78
C SER A 503 7.82 -21.07 47.08
N ASP A 504 8.86 -21.91 46.99
CA ASP A 504 9.43 -22.68 48.11
C ASP A 504 9.74 -21.80 49.36
N GLY A 505 8.82 -21.79 50.33
CA GLY A 505 9.16 -21.78 51.75
C GLY A 505 9.17 -20.46 52.56
N ALA A 506 8.70 -19.31 52.06
CA ALA A 506 8.68 -18.07 52.86
C ALA A 506 7.34 -17.85 53.60
N GLY A 507 7.09 -18.64 54.66
CA GLY A 507 6.05 -18.35 55.64
C GLY A 507 6.44 -17.20 56.59
N ALA A 508 6.45 -15.97 56.11
CA ALA A 508 6.78 -14.79 56.92
C ALA A 508 5.50 -14.11 57.49
N THR A 509 5.43 -14.02 58.82
CA THR A 509 4.38 -13.31 59.56
C THR A 509 4.42 -11.80 59.32
N ARG A 510 3.27 -11.25 58.91
CA ARG A 510 3.03 -9.84 58.52
C ARG A 510 3.41 -8.84 59.64
N PRO A 511 4.36 -7.90 59.41
CA PRO A 511 4.61 -6.79 60.31
C PRO A 511 3.50 -5.71 60.21
N PRO A 512 3.35 -4.83 61.22
CA PRO A 512 2.31 -3.81 61.24
C PRO A 512 2.48 -2.80 60.09
N GLU A 513 1.35 -2.44 59.47
CA GLU A 513 1.27 -1.56 58.31
C GLU A 513 1.89 -0.17 58.58
N PRO A 514 2.99 0.20 57.90
CA PRO A 514 3.42 1.58 57.88
C PRO A 514 2.38 2.43 57.14
N THR A 515 2.21 3.68 57.56
CA THR A 515 1.38 4.65 56.83
C THR A 515 2.14 5.06 55.57
N MET A 516 1.86 4.39 54.47
CA MET A 516 2.58 4.60 53.21
C MET A 516 1.98 5.78 52.46
N THR A 517 2.84 6.71 52.04
CA THR A 517 2.49 7.86 51.21
C THR A 517 3.02 7.64 49.80
N SER A 518 2.31 8.17 48.80
CA SER A 518 2.78 8.13 47.42
C SER A 518 4.13 8.85 47.29
N PHE A 519 4.96 8.39 46.35
CA PHE A 519 6.23 9.02 46.05
C PHE A 519 6.63 8.80 44.60
N ASP A 520 7.48 9.69 44.09
CA ASP A 520 7.95 9.66 42.72
C ASP A 520 9.37 9.07 42.68
N THR A 521 9.63 8.16 41.74
CA THR A 521 10.93 7.52 41.53
C THR A 521 11.05 7.05 40.09
N ALA A 522 12.25 7.13 39.48
CA ALA A 522 12.50 6.67 38.11
C ALA A 522 11.49 7.21 37.05
N GLY A 523 10.97 8.42 37.23
CA GLY A 523 9.94 8.99 36.35
C GLY A 523 8.56 8.32 36.47
N LEU A 524 8.29 7.58 37.54
CA LEU A 524 7.00 6.98 37.89
C LEU A 524 6.50 7.56 39.21
N ARG A 525 5.18 7.76 39.32
CA ARG A 525 4.50 8.00 40.60
C ARG A 525 3.98 6.69 41.15
N LEU A 526 4.49 6.28 42.31
CA LEU A 526 4.04 5.08 43.01
C LEU A 526 2.99 5.48 44.05
N THR A 527 1.83 4.84 44.01
CA THR A 527 0.72 5.06 44.94
C THR A 527 0.38 3.74 45.64
N PRO A 528 0.39 3.69 46.98
CA PRO A 528 0.10 2.45 47.69
C PRO A 528 -1.38 2.10 47.53
N ARG A 529 -1.66 0.84 47.16
CA ARG A 529 -3.00 0.25 47.15
C ARG A 529 -3.24 -0.63 48.37
N SER A 530 -2.20 -1.30 48.86
CA SER A 530 -2.15 -2.05 50.11
C SER A 530 -0.71 -2.05 50.66
N ALA A 531 -0.45 -2.76 51.76
CA ALA A 531 0.89 -2.95 52.32
C ALA A 531 1.92 -3.49 51.29
N THR A 532 1.47 -4.32 50.36
CA THR A 532 2.32 -5.03 49.40
C THR A 532 1.98 -4.75 47.95
N ALA A 533 0.83 -4.12 47.66
CA ALA A 533 0.41 -3.77 46.31
C ALA A 533 0.49 -2.27 46.09
N TRP A 534 1.13 -1.87 45.01
CA TRP A 534 1.33 -0.48 44.63
C TRP A 534 0.93 -0.27 43.18
N GLU A 535 0.37 0.89 42.89
CA GLU A 535 0.05 1.32 41.54
C GLU A 535 1.11 2.31 41.05
N PHE A 536 1.49 2.23 39.76
CA PHE A 536 2.42 3.18 39.15
C PHE A 536 1.76 3.97 38.02
N ALA A 537 2.05 5.28 37.95
CA ALA A 537 1.67 6.14 36.84
C ALA A 537 2.93 6.76 36.22
N PRO A 538 3.17 6.62 34.90
CA PRO A 538 4.29 7.29 34.25
C PRO A 538 4.16 8.82 34.36
N LEU A 539 5.26 9.48 34.74
CA LEU A 539 5.38 10.94 34.81
C LEU A 539 6.11 11.52 33.61
N THR A 540 6.56 10.67 32.69
CA THR A 540 7.29 11.02 31.47
C THR A 540 6.69 10.30 30.29
N ALA A 541 6.38 11.04 29.22
CA ALA A 541 6.07 10.46 27.91
C ALA A 541 7.36 10.24 27.10
N GLY A 542 7.33 9.33 26.13
CA GLY A 542 8.44 9.07 25.23
C GLY A 542 7.97 8.86 23.80
N VAL A 543 8.92 8.66 22.89
CA VAL A 543 8.63 8.17 21.53
C VAL A 543 8.43 6.66 21.59
N ALA A 544 7.34 6.18 21.00
CA ALA A 544 7.10 4.75 20.85
C ALA A 544 8.22 4.10 20.03
N ARG A 545 8.56 2.86 20.34
CA ARG A 545 9.63 2.12 19.65
C ARG A 545 9.06 0.91 18.94
N THR A 546 9.67 0.50 17.84
CA THR A 546 9.37 -0.77 17.16
C THR A 546 9.84 -1.96 18.01
N ALA A 547 9.49 -3.18 17.61
CA ALA A 547 9.96 -4.41 18.28
C ALA A 547 11.50 -4.51 18.30
N GLU A 548 12.18 -3.91 17.33
CA GLU A 548 13.64 -3.82 17.23
C GLU A 548 14.24 -2.67 18.07
N GLY A 549 13.40 -1.92 18.79
CA GLY A 549 13.81 -0.79 19.62
C GLY A 549 14.04 0.52 18.85
N THR A 550 13.71 0.58 17.56
CA THR A 550 13.87 1.80 16.75
C THR A 550 12.79 2.82 17.10
N PRO A 551 13.11 4.10 17.33
CA PRO A 551 12.10 5.11 17.61
C PRO A 551 11.17 5.32 16.40
N GLN A 552 9.85 5.36 16.64
CA GLN A 552 8.83 5.67 15.64
C GLN A 552 8.74 7.18 15.40
N LEU A 553 9.81 7.73 14.82
CA LEU A 553 9.94 9.15 14.49
C LEU A 553 10.60 9.28 13.12
N THR A 554 9.95 10.01 12.21
CA THR A 554 10.46 10.28 10.87
C THR A 554 10.29 11.75 10.54
N VAL A 555 11.37 12.39 10.07
CA VAL A 555 11.35 13.75 9.55
C VAL A 555 11.71 13.70 8.07
N LEU A 556 10.76 14.01 7.20
CA LEU A 556 10.97 14.12 5.76
C LEU A 556 11.13 15.59 5.39
N SER A 557 12.02 15.90 4.45
CA SER A 557 12.23 17.26 3.98
C SER A 557 12.34 17.32 2.47
N ALA A 558 11.64 18.28 1.87
CA ALA A 558 11.71 18.59 0.45
C ALA A 558 11.80 20.11 0.28
N GLY A 559 13.03 20.60 0.02
CA GLY A 559 13.30 22.03 0.00
C GLY A 559 13.13 22.68 1.38
N GLY A 560 12.39 23.79 1.45
CA GLY A 560 12.10 24.52 2.68
C GLY A 560 10.87 24.04 3.45
N GLN A 561 10.22 22.97 3.00
CA GLN A 561 9.09 22.35 3.70
C GLN A 561 9.46 20.95 4.19
N GLY A 562 8.81 20.51 5.24
CA GLY A 562 9.01 19.18 5.78
C GLY A 562 7.73 18.54 6.30
N HIS A 563 7.86 17.29 6.73
CA HIS A 563 6.80 16.53 7.33
C HIS A 563 7.37 15.75 8.52
N LEU A 564 6.72 15.86 9.67
CA LEU A 564 7.04 15.11 10.88
C LEU A 564 5.96 14.06 11.12
N ALA A 565 6.38 12.80 11.17
CA ALA A 565 5.58 11.69 11.67
C ALA A 565 6.19 11.19 12.98
N VAL A 566 5.44 11.18 14.07
CA VAL A 566 5.92 10.68 15.37
C VAL A 566 4.80 10.00 16.12
N THR A 567 5.09 8.83 16.69
CA THR A 567 4.21 8.17 17.67
C THR A 567 4.80 8.36 19.07
N THR A 568 4.01 8.94 19.98
CA THR A 568 4.37 9.09 21.38
C THR A 568 3.64 8.06 22.23
N THR A 569 4.24 7.65 23.34
CA THR A 569 3.67 6.69 24.30
C THR A 569 3.88 7.19 25.72
N LEU A 570 2.94 6.88 26.61
CA LEU A 570 3.05 7.12 28.04
C LEU A 570 3.17 5.76 28.75
N LEU A 571 4.33 5.12 28.58
CA LEU A 571 4.65 3.80 29.11
C LEU A 571 5.84 3.86 30.05
N ALA A 572 5.77 3.10 31.16
CA ALA A 572 6.92 2.81 32.01
C ALA A 572 7.83 1.76 31.34
N SER A 573 9.11 2.08 31.14
CA SER A 573 10.08 1.10 30.66
C SER A 573 10.42 0.05 31.73
N ASP A 574 10.91 -1.12 31.33
CA ASP A 574 11.34 -2.18 32.25
C ASP A 574 12.43 -1.72 33.22
N HIS A 575 13.33 -0.85 32.75
CA HIS A 575 14.35 -0.22 33.59
C HIS A 575 13.70 0.62 34.69
N GLN A 576 12.74 1.50 34.34
CA GLN A 576 12.03 2.32 35.32
C GLN A 576 11.23 1.46 36.30
N LEU A 577 10.60 0.39 35.85
CA LEU A 577 9.88 -0.54 36.73
C LEU A 577 10.83 -1.28 37.67
N THR A 578 12.02 -1.65 37.22
CA THR A 578 13.05 -2.30 38.05
C THR A 578 13.57 -1.34 39.12
N GLU A 579 13.97 -0.14 38.72
CA GLU A 579 14.40 0.91 39.66
C GLU A 579 13.29 1.30 40.65
N ALA A 580 12.03 1.34 40.19
CA ALA A 580 10.88 1.59 41.05
C ALA A 580 10.67 0.49 42.08
N ARG A 581 10.85 -0.79 41.71
CA ARG A 581 10.80 -1.92 42.66
C ARG A 581 11.94 -1.85 43.67
N ASP A 582 13.16 -1.54 43.22
CA ASP A 582 14.33 -1.43 44.10
C ASP A 582 14.18 -0.28 45.10
N ALA A 583 13.70 0.88 44.63
CA ALA A 583 13.40 2.04 45.46
C ALA A 583 12.28 1.72 46.47
N LEU A 584 11.26 0.97 46.04
CA LEU A 584 10.15 0.57 46.89
C LEU A 584 10.60 -0.46 47.95
N ALA A 585 11.36 -1.49 47.57
CA ALA A 585 11.90 -2.49 48.49
C ALA A 585 12.84 -1.86 49.53
N SER A 586 13.69 -0.91 49.10
CA SER A 586 14.55 -0.13 50.00
C SER A 586 13.74 0.67 51.02
N ARG A 587 12.59 1.22 50.60
CA ARG A 587 11.70 2.02 51.46
C ARG A 587 10.84 1.17 52.40
N LEU A 588 10.50 -0.05 52.01
CA LEU A 588 9.73 -1.00 52.82
C LEU A 588 10.58 -1.82 53.80
N GLY A 589 11.91 -1.64 53.78
CA GLY A 589 12.81 -2.22 54.78
C GLY A 589 13.21 -3.67 54.51
N GLY A 590 13.10 -4.16 53.26
CA GLY A 590 13.62 -5.47 52.87
C GLY A 590 12.87 -6.13 51.71
N PRO A 591 13.43 -7.22 51.15
CA PRO A 591 12.94 -7.86 49.93
C PRO A 591 11.74 -8.80 50.12
N ASP A 592 11.19 -8.96 51.33
CA ASP A 592 10.21 -10.02 51.60
C ASP A 592 9.01 -9.56 52.46
N PRO A 593 7.76 -9.60 51.93
CA PRO A 593 7.41 -9.90 50.53
C PRO A 593 7.76 -8.75 49.58
N ALA A 594 8.26 -9.08 48.39
CA ALA A 594 8.52 -8.11 47.34
C ALA A 594 7.20 -7.39 46.95
N PRO A 595 7.19 -6.06 46.89
CA PRO A 595 5.99 -5.31 46.55
C PRO A 595 5.58 -5.54 45.10
N THR A 596 4.29 -5.78 44.86
CA THR A 596 3.73 -5.90 43.51
C THR A 596 3.43 -4.51 42.95
N LEU A 597 3.79 -4.29 41.68
CA LEU A 597 3.50 -3.08 40.93
C LEU A 597 2.46 -3.37 39.86
N ALA A 598 1.35 -2.62 39.87
CA ALA A 598 0.34 -2.62 38.82
C ALA A 598 0.24 -1.22 38.18
N PRO A 599 -0.11 -1.09 36.89
CA PRO A 599 -0.35 0.23 36.31
C PRO A 599 -1.57 0.88 36.97
N ALA A 600 -1.49 2.18 37.23
CA ALA A 600 -2.62 2.98 37.71
C ALA A 600 -3.67 3.15 36.61
N ASP A 601 -4.95 3.21 37.00
CA ASP A 601 -6.08 3.50 36.10
C ASP A 601 -6.08 4.99 35.71
N VAL A 602 -5.22 5.32 34.74
CA VAL A 602 -5.02 6.69 34.23
C VAL A 602 -5.43 6.74 32.77
N ALA A 603 -6.39 7.61 32.48
CA ALA A 603 -6.83 7.88 31.11
C ALA A 603 -6.28 9.21 30.62
N ALA A 604 -5.62 9.23 29.47
CA ALA A 604 -5.24 10.48 28.85
C ALA A 604 -6.43 11.04 28.05
N ARG A 605 -6.78 12.30 28.32
CA ARG A 605 -7.90 13.01 27.67
C ARG A 605 -7.48 13.64 26.35
N SER A 606 -6.28 14.19 26.31
CA SER A 606 -5.71 14.86 25.14
C SER A 606 -4.20 14.79 25.18
N VAL A 607 -3.60 14.75 24.00
CA VAL A 607 -2.15 14.82 23.81
C VAL A 607 -1.86 15.97 22.86
N SER A 608 -0.90 16.84 23.19
CA SER A 608 -0.44 17.89 22.29
C SER A 608 1.05 17.77 22.01
N LEU A 609 1.41 17.86 20.73
CA LEU A 609 2.77 18.02 20.26
C LEU A 609 3.06 19.51 20.13
N GLN A 610 4.05 20.00 20.87
CA GLN A 610 4.33 21.43 21.00
C GLN A 610 5.75 21.75 20.59
N LEU A 611 5.91 22.87 19.88
CA LEU A 611 7.22 23.40 19.49
C LEU A 611 7.44 24.74 20.17
N ARG A 612 8.68 24.97 20.63
CA ARG A 612 9.08 26.24 21.22
C ARG A 612 9.41 27.25 20.12
N GLY A 613 8.69 28.36 20.11
CA GLY A 613 8.96 29.51 19.25
C GLY A 613 10.27 30.20 19.64
N SER A 614 10.77 31.06 18.74
CA SER A 614 11.98 31.87 18.99
C SER A 614 11.80 32.88 20.12
N ASP A 615 10.55 33.22 20.47
CA ASP A 615 10.18 34.04 21.63
C ASP A 615 10.11 33.24 22.96
N GLY A 616 10.39 31.94 22.90
CA GLY A 616 10.36 31.02 24.04
C GLY A 616 8.97 30.51 24.40
N THR A 617 7.92 30.90 23.67
CA THR A 617 6.54 30.42 23.89
C THR A 617 6.33 29.04 23.27
N TRP A 618 5.46 28.23 23.87
CA TRP A 618 5.11 26.90 23.32
C TRP A 618 3.86 27.02 22.45
N THR A 619 3.96 26.55 21.20
CA THR A 619 2.85 26.52 20.24
C THR A 619 2.49 25.07 19.92
N ASP A 620 1.21 24.73 19.93
CA ASP A 620 0.74 23.41 19.49
C ASP A 620 0.98 23.25 17.99
N LEU A 621 1.79 22.26 17.61
CA LEU A 621 1.93 21.79 16.23
C LEU A 621 0.74 20.92 15.83
N ALA A 622 0.33 20.05 16.75
CA ALA A 622 -0.83 19.18 16.58
C ALA A 622 -1.39 18.76 17.94
N ALA A 623 -2.69 18.47 17.95
CA ALA A 623 -3.37 17.84 19.06
C ALA A 623 -3.99 16.53 18.61
N GLY A 624 -3.97 15.53 19.48
CA GLY A 624 -4.47 14.19 19.21
C GLY A 624 -5.25 13.64 20.40
N ARG A 625 -6.05 12.62 20.11
CA ARG A 625 -6.59 11.75 21.14
C ARG A 625 -5.67 10.54 21.28
N PRO A 626 -5.33 10.13 22.51
CA PRO A 626 -4.56 8.93 22.73
C PRO A 626 -5.41 7.70 22.40
N SER A 627 -4.76 6.55 22.24
CA SER A 627 -5.37 5.26 21.90
C SER A 627 -6.45 4.79 22.87
N GLY A 628 -6.49 5.35 24.09
CA GLY A 628 -7.35 4.89 25.18
C GLY A 628 -6.88 3.55 25.77
N THR A 629 -5.75 3.01 25.32
CA THR A 629 -5.10 1.85 25.92
C THR A 629 -4.20 2.28 27.07
N PHE A 630 -3.73 1.34 27.89
CA PHE A 630 -2.80 1.64 28.99
C PHE A 630 -1.47 2.28 28.53
N LEU A 631 -1.08 2.06 27.26
CA LEU A 631 0.09 2.69 26.64
C LEU A 631 -0.15 4.17 26.31
N GLN A 632 -1.40 4.60 26.22
CA GLN A 632 -1.83 5.95 25.83
C GLN A 632 -1.02 6.47 24.62
N GLU A 633 -0.99 5.69 23.54
CA GLU A 633 -0.22 6.05 22.34
C GLU A 633 -0.93 7.14 21.55
N CYS A 634 -0.16 8.06 20.95
CA CYS A 634 -0.71 9.08 20.07
C CYS A 634 0.25 9.30 18.88
N THR A 635 -0.27 9.16 17.66
CA THR A 635 0.49 9.40 16.44
C THR A 635 0.16 10.77 15.88
N PHE A 636 1.19 11.54 15.58
CA PHE A 636 1.12 12.85 14.94
C PHE A 636 1.72 12.76 13.53
N SER A 637 1.08 13.46 12.59
CA SER A 637 1.56 13.63 11.22
C SER A 637 1.31 15.08 10.83
N VAL A 638 2.38 15.88 10.77
CA VAL A 638 2.31 17.35 10.71
C VAL A 638 3.19 17.88 9.59
N ALA A 639 2.61 18.70 8.71
CA ALA A 639 3.39 19.48 7.75
C ALA A 639 4.10 20.64 8.45
N LEU A 640 5.37 20.85 8.13
CA LEU A 640 6.23 21.83 8.77
C LEU A 640 6.65 22.89 7.76
N ASP A 641 6.58 24.16 8.16
CA ASP A 641 7.26 25.25 7.46
C ASP A 641 8.78 25.20 7.69
N ALA A 642 9.53 26.09 7.03
CA ALA A 642 10.99 26.12 7.11
C ALA A 642 11.53 26.35 8.52
N HIS A 643 10.87 27.21 9.31
CA HIS A 643 11.29 27.53 10.68
C HIS A 643 10.97 26.38 11.63
N GLN A 644 9.78 25.79 11.49
CA GLN A 644 9.37 24.61 12.25
C GLN A 644 10.25 23.40 11.94
N LEU A 645 10.57 23.15 10.67
CA LEU A 645 11.45 22.06 10.24
C LEU A 645 12.83 22.18 10.85
N GLU A 646 13.41 23.39 10.86
CA GLU A 646 14.73 23.62 11.46
C GLU A 646 14.71 23.39 12.98
N ALA A 647 13.68 23.87 13.68
CA ALA A 647 13.53 23.64 15.10
C ALA A 647 13.34 22.15 15.45
N VAL A 648 12.56 21.41 14.64
CA VAL A 648 12.40 19.96 14.79
C VAL A 648 13.71 19.22 14.56
N ARG A 649 14.49 19.59 13.52
CA ARG A 649 15.81 18.99 13.26
C ARG A 649 16.78 19.22 14.41
N ARG A 650 16.81 20.42 14.98
CA ARG A 650 17.61 20.74 16.16
C ARG A 650 17.19 19.90 17.36
N ALA A 651 15.87 19.79 17.59
CA ALA A 651 15.33 18.95 18.66
C ALA A 651 15.73 17.48 18.49
N THR A 652 15.59 16.91 17.29
CA THR A 652 15.95 15.51 17.01
C THR A 652 17.46 15.28 16.97
N SER A 653 18.27 16.34 16.85
CA SER A 653 19.73 16.29 17.02
C SER A 653 20.19 16.38 18.48
N GLY A 654 19.25 16.40 19.44
CA GLY A 654 19.52 16.37 20.88
C GLY A 654 19.44 17.73 21.57
N GLU A 655 19.08 18.81 20.87
CA GLU A 655 18.85 20.09 21.53
C GLU A 655 17.57 20.06 22.37
N GLN A 656 17.71 20.41 23.65
CA GLN A 656 16.63 20.34 24.64
C GLN A 656 15.64 21.49 24.48
N ASP A 657 14.46 21.36 25.09
CA ASP A 657 13.42 22.40 25.16
C ASP A 657 12.94 22.98 23.81
N LEU A 658 13.08 22.25 22.70
CA LEU A 658 12.59 22.72 21.39
C LEU A 658 11.27 22.07 20.98
N LEU A 659 11.11 20.78 21.24
CA LEU A 659 9.94 19.99 20.89
C LEU A 659 9.53 19.18 22.11
N ARG A 660 8.25 19.17 22.46
CA ARG A 660 7.74 18.42 23.60
C ARG A 660 6.38 17.81 23.32
N VAL A 661 6.03 16.79 24.08
CA VAL A 661 4.68 16.23 24.12
C VAL A 661 4.06 16.45 25.49
N THR A 662 2.79 16.87 25.52
CA THR A 662 2.03 17.05 26.76
C THR A 662 0.80 16.16 26.77
N TYR A 663 0.70 15.33 27.80
CA TYR A 663 -0.45 14.48 28.09
C TYR A 663 -1.30 15.11 29.19
N ALA A 664 -2.59 15.32 28.94
CA ALA A 664 -3.55 15.69 29.97
C ALA A 664 -4.22 14.44 30.52
N LEU A 665 -3.97 14.11 31.79
CA LEU A 665 -4.37 12.86 32.42
C LEU A 665 -5.54 13.06 33.38
N LEU A 666 -6.45 12.10 33.39
CA LEU A 666 -7.54 11.94 34.35
C LEU A 666 -7.27 10.68 35.16
N GLY A 667 -7.12 10.82 36.48
CA GLY A 667 -7.04 9.68 37.39
C GLY A 667 -8.25 9.56 38.29
N ARG A 668 -8.57 8.33 38.68
CA ARG A 668 -9.49 8.06 39.79
C ARG A 668 -8.85 8.54 41.10
N GLY A 669 -9.45 9.56 41.71
CA GLY A 669 -8.92 10.19 42.92
C GLY A 669 -8.87 9.22 44.11
N GLY A 670 -7.66 8.78 44.46
CA GLY A 670 -7.30 8.60 45.86
C GLY A 670 -7.24 9.97 46.53
N THR A 671 -7.81 10.13 47.72
CA THR A 671 -7.79 11.39 48.47
C THR A 671 -6.35 11.85 48.69
N ALA A 672 -5.86 12.77 47.86
CA ALA A 672 -4.56 13.37 48.01
C ALA A 672 -4.62 14.40 49.16
N THR A 673 -4.08 14.04 50.32
CA THR A 673 -3.80 15.01 51.38
C THR A 673 -2.58 15.83 50.95
N SER A 674 -2.83 17.00 50.36
CA SER A 674 -1.80 17.98 50.01
C SER A 674 -0.99 18.36 51.26
N THR A 675 0.23 17.84 51.38
CA THR A 675 1.23 18.37 52.32
C THR A 675 2.14 19.30 51.53
N SER A 676 1.91 20.61 51.68
CA SER A 676 2.71 21.66 51.06
C SER A 676 4.11 21.71 51.71
N GLY A 677 5.15 21.35 50.96
CA GLY A 677 6.55 21.62 51.25
C GLY A 677 7.23 22.13 49.98
N GLY A 678 7.89 23.30 50.06
CA GLY A 678 8.37 24.13 48.94
C GLY A 678 9.27 23.43 47.91
N THR A 679 9.34 23.91 46.67
CA THR A 679 9.94 25.22 46.34
C THR A 679 9.20 25.89 45.19
N THR A 680 8.85 27.15 45.40
CA THR A 680 8.01 28.00 44.55
C THR A 680 8.87 28.71 43.50
N SER A 681 8.48 28.64 42.22
CA SER A 681 8.76 29.70 41.25
C SER A 681 7.44 30.37 40.90
N THR A 682 7.30 31.60 41.38
CA THR A 682 6.09 32.42 41.34
C THR A 682 5.90 33.02 39.95
N THR A 683 4.78 32.71 39.28
CA THR A 683 4.23 33.59 38.23
C THR A 683 2.81 33.98 38.62
N SER A 684 2.65 35.24 39.02
CA SER A 684 1.36 35.82 39.41
C SER A 684 0.53 36.12 38.16
N SER A 685 -0.65 35.54 38.05
CA SER A 685 -1.71 36.01 37.15
C SER A 685 -2.90 36.44 37.99
N SER A 686 -3.08 37.75 38.15
CA SER A 686 -4.24 38.35 38.79
C SER A 686 -5.42 38.34 37.83
N THR A 687 -6.45 37.55 38.13
CA THR A 687 -7.77 37.64 37.51
C THR A 687 -8.46 38.91 38.00
N THR A 688 -8.73 39.86 37.10
CA THR A 688 -9.72 40.93 37.36
C THR A 688 -10.73 40.92 36.22
N THR A 689 -11.95 40.46 36.53
CA THR A 689 -13.13 40.57 35.70
C THR A 689 -13.67 42.00 35.81
N SER A 690 -13.84 42.71 34.69
CA SER A 690 -14.82 43.80 34.57
C SER A 690 -15.14 44.06 33.10
N SER A 691 -16.42 43.96 32.80
CA SER A 691 -17.08 44.33 31.55
C SER A 691 -17.13 45.86 31.39
N THR A 692 -16.87 46.38 30.19
CA THR A 692 -17.66 47.51 29.66
C THR A 692 -17.53 47.62 28.13
N THR A 693 -18.70 47.78 27.53
CA THR A 693 -19.03 48.16 26.15
C THR A 693 -18.26 49.40 25.68
N SER A 694 -17.77 49.42 24.44
CA SER A 694 -17.82 50.58 23.54
C SER A 694 -17.44 50.19 22.11
N SER A 695 -18.43 50.38 21.23
CA SER A 695 -18.35 50.41 19.78
C SER A 695 -17.36 51.45 19.26
N THR A 696 -16.59 51.11 18.22
CA THR A 696 -16.27 52.08 17.17
C THR A 696 -16.13 51.38 15.82
N THR A 697 -17.00 51.83 14.92
CA THR A 697 -17.16 51.55 13.50
C THR A 697 -15.87 51.69 12.70
N SER A 698 -15.65 50.79 11.73
CA SER A 698 -15.13 51.16 10.41
C SER A 698 -15.58 50.15 9.36
N THR A 699 -16.44 50.67 8.49
CA THR A 699 -17.10 50.06 7.35
C THR A 699 -16.14 49.99 6.16
N VAL A 700 -16.13 48.88 5.42
CA VAL A 700 -15.90 48.92 3.96
C VAL A 700 -17.02 48.12 3.29
N THR A 701 -17.80 48.88 2.54
CA THR A 701 -18.97 48.52 1.76
C THR A 701 -18.60 47.70 0.53
N THR A 702 -19.33 46.63 0.25
CA THR A 702 -19.60 46.25 -1.15
C THR A 702 -21.06 45.82 -1.27
N THR A 703 -21.81 46.66 -1.97
CA THR A 703 -23.23 46.55 -2.27
C THR A 703 -23.46 45.57 -3.42
N ARG A 704 -24.44 44.67 -3.26
CA ARG A 704 -25.27 44.25 -4.41
C ARG A 704 -26.68 43.92 -3.95
N SER A 705 -27.61 44.72 -4.45
CA SER A 705 -29.05 44.66 -4.23
C SER A 705 -29.69 43.57 -5.08
N SER A 706 -30.62 42.81 -4.50
CA SER A 706 -31.84 42.43 -5.22
C SER A 706 -32.97 42.11 -4.25
N SER A 707 -34.05 42.82 -4.45
CA SER A 707 -35.37 42.82 -3.81
C SER A 707 -36.17 41.54 -4.03
N GLY A 708 -37.00 41.16 -3.04
CA GLY A 708 -38.10 40.22 -3.23
C GLY A 708 -38.81 39.89 -1.91
N SER A 709 -39.88 40.62 -1.61
CA SER A 709 -40.79 40.42 -0.46
C SER A 709 -41.65 39.13 -0.56
N PRO A 710 -42.29 38.70 0.55
CA PRO A 710 -42.79 37.34 0.81
C PRO A 710 -44.30 37.18 0.52
N PRO A 711 -44.96 36.03 0.84
CA PRO A 711 -45.56 35.92 2.20
C PRO A 711 -45.76 34.49 2.77
N ALA A 712 -46.12 34.48 4.06
CA ALA A 712 -47.18 33.66 4.71
C ALA A 712 -46.89 32.23 5.24
N THR A 713 -46.72 32.21 6.57
CA THR A 713 -47.49 31.47 7.61
C THR A 713 -47.58 29.94 7.69
N SER A 714 -47.63 29.52 8.97
CA SER A 714 -48.16 28.26 9.54
C SER A 714 -47.12 27.14 9.62
N THR A 715 -46.98 26.34 10.67
CA THR A 715 -47.85 26.02 11.81
C THR A 715 -46.96 25.51 12.96
N THR A 716 -47.20 25.99 14.18
CA THR A 716 -46.66 25.47 15.43
C THR A 716 -47.36 24.16 15.78
N ALA A 717 -46.61 23.07 15.97
CA ALA A 717 -47.12 21.86 16.59
C ALA A 717 -46.27 21.53 17.83
N HIS A 718 -46.94 21.62 18.98
CA HIS A 718 -46.52 21.09 20.26
C HIS A 718 -46.29 19.57 20.17
N HIS A 719 -45.16 19.09 20.69
CA HIS A 719 -45.03 17.71 21.17
C HIS A 719 -44.18 17.69 22.45
N ASP A 720 -44.90 17.46 23.54
CA ASP A 720 -44.59 16.70 24.76
C ASP A 720 -43.12 16.49 25.14
N GLU A 721 -42.74 17.17 26.23
CA GLU A 721 -41.57 16.87 27.05
C GLU A 721 -41.84 15.62 27.90
N GLU A 722 -41.21 14.50 27.54
CA GLU A 722 -41.15 13.31 28.39
C GLU A 722 -39.95 13.43 29.34
N SER A 723 -40.26 13.78 30.59
CA SER A 723 -39.30 13.96 31.69
C SER A 723 -38.76 12.60 32.15
N THR A 724 -37.51 12.29 31.81
CA THR A 724 -36.78 11.12 32.34
C THR A 724 -35.93 11.52 33.54
N THR A 725 -36.27 10.99 34.71
CA THR A 725 -35.51 11.12 35.95
C THR A 725 -34.17 10.39 35.84
N ALA A 726 -33.09 11.13 35.61
CA ALA A 726 -31.72 10.62 35.68
C ALA A 726 -31.32 10.38 37.15
N ALA A 727 -30.97 9.13 37.47
CA ALA A 727 -30.31 8.79 38.72
C ALA A 727 -28.90 9.42 38.76
N THR A 728 -28.69 10.37 39.66
CA THR A 728 -27.38 11.00 39.86
C THR A 728 -26.47 10.04 40.63
N THR A 729 -25.68 9.24 39.90
CA THR A 729 -24.55 8.51 40.49
C THR A 729 -23.52 9.54 40.94
N ALA A 730 -23.19 9.58 42.24
CA ALA A 730 -22.20 10.49 42.78
C ALA A 730 -20.83 10.21 42.12
N ALA A 731 -20.40 11.12 41.24
CA ALA A 731 -19.10 11.04 40.58
C ALA A 731 -17.99 11.16 41.65
N HIS A 732 -17.06 10.21 41.66
CA HIS A 732 -15.83 10.36 42.43
C HIS A 732 -15.06 11.59 41.92
N PRO A 733 -14.42 12.38 42.81
CA PRO A 733 -13.64 13.53 42.37
C PRO A 733 -12.49 13.07 41.47
N GLU A 734 -12.54 13.48 40.21
CA GLU A 734 -11.46 13.26 39.25
C GLU A 734 -10.30 14.20 39.59
N THR A 735 -9.09 13.65 39.60
CA THR A 735 -7.88 14.47 39.76
C THR A 735 -7.26 14.62 38.37
N ALA A 736 -7.12 15.86 37.90
CA ALA A 736 -6.48 16.14 36.62
C ALA A 736 -5.02 16.57 36.85
N TRP A 737 -4.10 16.03 36.06
CA TRP A 737 -2.70 16.48 36.03
C TRP A 737 -2.12 16.38 34.62
N THR A 738 -0.95 16.99 34.42
CA THR A 738 -0.25 17.00 33.12
C THR A 738 1.10 16.30 33.24
N VAL A 739 1.46 15.57 32.18
CA VAL A 739 2.78 14.98 31.99
C VAL A 739 3.40 15.61 30.76
N THR A 740 4.63 16.12 30.89
CA THR A 740 5.37 16.79 29.82
C THR A 740 6.71 16.09 29.63
N SER A 741 7.11 15.88 28.38
CA SER A 741 8.40 15.30 28.03
C SER A 741 9.02 16.00 26.83
N ASP A 742 10.31 16.33 26.93
CA ASP A 742 11.09 17.00 25.90
C ASP A 742 11.77 16.00 24.95
N ALA A 743 11.91 16.40 23.69
CA ALA A 743 12.44 15.55 22.63
C ALA A 743 13.89 15.12 22.81
N SER A 744 14.68 15.83 23.64
CA SER A 744 16.03 15.38 23.98
C SER A 744 16.07 14.09 24.79
N SER A 745 14.95 13.66 25.37
CA SER A 745 14.80 12.34 25.99
C SER A 745 14.42 11.25 24.99
N TRP A 746 14.11 11.64 23.75
CA TRP A 746 13.77 10.72 22.67
C TRP A 746 15.09 10.30 22.04
N ASP A 747 15.71 9.26 22.59
CA ASP A 747 16.99 8.73 22.15
C ASP A 747 16.89 8.27 20.68
N ALA A 748 17.11 9.20 19.75
CA ALA A 748 16.78 9.09 18.32
C ALA A 748 17.79 8.26 17.53
N GLY A 749 18.92 7.91 18.14
CA GLY A 749 20.09 7.43 17.41
C GLY A 749 20.70 8.51 16.50
N PRO A 750 21.91 8.31 15.97
CA PRO A 750 22.46 9.21 14.96
C PRO A 750 21.57 9.20 13.70
N PRO A 751 21.36 10.35 13.02
CA PRO A 751 20.62 10.39 11.76
C PRO A 751 21.31 9.51 10.71
N ALA A 752 20.52 8.72 9.98
CA ALA A 752 20.97 7.87 8.87
C ALA A 752 21.29 8.69 7.62
#